data_AF-A0A4Y8I6I7-F1
#
_entry.id   AF-A0A4Y8I6I7-F1
#
_cell.length_a   1.000
_cell.length_b   1.000
_cell.length_c   1.000
_cell.angle_alpha   90.00
_cell.angle_beta   90.00
_cell.angle_gamma   90.00
#
_symmetry.space_group_name_H-M   'P 1'
#
loop_
_entity.id
_entity.type
_entity.pdbx_description
1 polymer ?
#
loop_
_entity_poly.entity_id
_entity_poly.type
_entity_poly.pdbx_seq_one_letter_code
_entity_poly.pdbx_strand_id
1 'polypeptide(L)'
;MIRIKTVHIEEFRGIRKLNITLDSENLGICGPNGTGKSGVVDAVEFCITGDVTRLSGMGTTGLSVKSHAPHVDERDHPENANVTITADIPSLGKSVKIFRSVKFPREVKITPDDTDIKLVIDELQTHPEFALSRRQIVKYIITPPGQRSEDVQTLLRLEHLENLRKSFTTFSNKRKAEAKEAERGLSRAENELKNVFKIDNFDLAHILKEANKNRHLLGLKDLTELIKDTSFKDGISIPEAAEKKPTLHKSTVLKKLTTFISEIKKGEPSLLSEGRQSAKTILEKLNDDDKTLILAQRHGFIKRGLELVIEDACPLCDKEWNAAILREYLNSKILSAEKIKNLLDQLEEGINSIVQSLSDRIETIEQTLIYCNLLTPPIEKSELSEYLTYLKNSKQVLTDFLIEQSEPEAALKIVSESWWFPNTKPLDQINECHAAVNALPDKSTEDEARDCLIVAQERYEKYRASVSEEEKLKTHESLAKKVLDLYNKISTGILEDIYDKVAADFTIYYRIINHEDEDEFLGKLISAPAKLNFDVDFYGRGLFPPGAYHSEGHQDGMGICLYLALMKHTLGDNFTFALLDDVLMSVDTGHRREVCRLLKSKFPDTQFILTTHDKVWLQYMKTEGLITRSLSFANWTIDAGPRVWDHHDIWSEIQDALDQENVSTAASLLRNYLEYTATLLADNLRARPRFSGDGRYDLGDLMPPTLKEWKKNLEKAEKSAAHWKRESEKVLLIAKRAKAKELIARTNAEEWSINPSVHFNDWANLQGSEFKEVVVAFKELLEHMRCENVNCKSYLYIQPRKGLAQEMRCNCGATIINLRTKA
;
A
#
# COMPACT_ATOMS: atom_id res chain seq x y z
N MET A 1 2.72 19.70 -15.53
CA MET A 1 2.53 20.20 -14.14
C MET A 1 2.40 21.74 -14.12
N ILE A 2 2.08 22.32 -12.97
CA ILE A 2 1.85 23.76 -12.76
C ILE A 2 3.05 24.46 -12.09
N ARG A 3 3.09 25.80 -12.10
CA ARG A 3 3.94 26.65 -11.26
C ARG A 3 3.09 27.67 -10.50
N ILE A 4 3.01 27.55 -9.19
CA ILE A 4 2.17 28.36 -8.32
C ILE A 4 2.69 29.80 -8.24
N LYS A 5 1.80 30.76 -8.49
CA LYS A 5 2.02 32.20 -8.31
C LYS A 5 1.54 32.69 -6.95
N THR A 6 0.30 32.35 -6.60
CA THR A 6 -0.31 32.81 -5.34
C THR A 6 -1.15 31.71 -4.71
N VAL A 7 -1.16 31.68 -3.38
CA VAL A 7 -2.04 30.81 -2.58
C VAL A 7 -2.83 31.68 -1.61
N HIS A 8 -4.14 31.51 -1.59
CA HIS A 8 -5.05 32.13 -0.63
C HIS A 8 -5.76 31.03 0.16
N ILE A 9 -5.73 31.14 1.48
CA ILE A 9 -6.25 30.14 2.41
C ILE A 9 -7.19 30.86 3.39
N GLU A 10 -8.40 30.34 3.56
CA GLU A 10 -9.38 30.82 4.55
C GLU A 10 -9.94 29.66 5.37
N GLU A 11 -10.01 29.88 6.68
CA GLU A 11 -10.59 28.99 7.71
C GLU A 11 -10.22 27.52 7.52
N PHE A 12 -8.94 27.24 7.28
CA PHE A 12 -8.43 25.91 6.95
C PHE A 12 -7.37 25.48 7.97
N ARG A 13 -7.60 24.34 8.63
CA ARG A 13 -6.71 23.76 9.66
C ARG A 13 -6.43 24.76 10.78
N GLY A 14 -5.19 25.23 10.94
CA GLY A 14 -4.84 26.27 11.92
C GLY A 14 -4.83 27.69 11.34
N ILE A 15 -5.26 27.88 10.09
CA ILE A 15 -5.15 29.14 9.37
C ILE A 15 -6.52 29.79 9.27
N ARG A 16 -6.67 30.99 9.84
CA ARG A 16 -7.87 31.83 9.70
C ARG A 16 -7.94 32.48 8.32
N LYS A 17 -6.89 33.21 7.95
CA LYS A 17 -6.75 33.84 6.64
C LYS A 17 -5.28 34.05 6.32
N LEU A 18 -4.84 33.63 5.13
CA LEU A 18 -3.46 33.80 4.70
C LEU A 18 -3.36 33.99 3.19
N ASN A 19 -2.56 34.97 2.76
CA ASN A 19 -2.18 35.20 1.37
C ASN A 19 -0.68 34.96 1.23
N ILE A 20 -0.29 34.18 0.24
CA ILE A 20 1.11 33.86 -0.06
C ILE A 20 1.39 34.16 -1.53
N THR A 21 2.45 34.91 -1.80
CA THR A 21 2.91 35.23 -3.16
C THR A 21 4.26 34.59 -3.44
N LEU A 22 4.30 33.67 -4.39
CA LEU A 22 5.49 32.94 -4.81
C LEU A 22 6.05 33.46 -6.15
N ASP A 23 5.20 34.02 -7.01
CA ASP A 23 5.56 34.46 -8.37
C ASP A 23 6.26 33.37 -9.20
N SER A 24 5.81 32.12 -9.07
CA SER A 24 6.38 30.95 -9.75
C SER A 24 7.82 30.58 -9.34
N GLU A 25 8.34 31.18 -8.26
CA GLU A 25 9.64 30.88 -7.66
C GLU A 25 9.53 29.90 -6.48
N ASN A 26 10.67 29.37 -6.04
CA ASN A 26 10.75 28.52 -4.85
C ASN A 26 10.49 29.32 -3.56
N LEU A 27 9.79 28.69 -2.60
CA LEU A 27 9.43 29.31 -1.33
C LEU A 27 9.92 28.48 -0.14
N GLY A 28 10.60 29.12 0.80
CA GLY A 28 10.92 28.53 2.11
C GLY A 28 10.02 29.06 3.23
N ILE A 29 9.37 28.18 3.98
CA ILE A 29 8.52 28.52 5.12
C ILE A 29 9.20 28.01 6.40
N CYS A 30 9.54 28.92 7.32
CA CYS A 30 10.26 28.57 8.54
C CYS A 30 9.51 28.95 9.81
N GLY A 31 9.52 28.10 10.84
CA GLY A 31 8.92 28.43 12.13
C GLY A 31 8.84 27.24 13.10
N PRO A 32 8.67 27.47 14.41
CA PRO A 32 8.54 26.39 15.40
C PRO A 32 7.45 25.36 15.08
N ASN A 33 7.49 24.20 15.71
CA ASN A 33 6.43 23.20 15.58
C ASN A 33 5.09 23.76 16.11
N GLY A 34 4.00 23.42 15.44
CA GLY A 34 2.66 23.89 15.80
C GLY A 34 2.31 25.31 15.34
N THR A 35 3.19 26.01 14.62
CA THR A 35 2.88 27.38 14.15
C THR A 35 2.07 27.44 12.87
N GLY A 36 1.57 26.32 12.32
CA GLY A 36 0.71 26.32 11.13
C GLY A 36 1.40 26.11 9.77
N LYS A 37 2.71 25.88 9.73
CA LYS A 37 3.49 25.65 8.48
C LYS A 37 2.93 24.52 7.61
N SER A 38 2.73 23.35 8.20
CA SER A 38 2.17 22.18 7.50
C SER A 38 0.73 22.42 7.05
N GLY A 39 0.02 23.37 7.66
CA GLY A 39 -1.31 23.78 7.21
C GLY A 39 -1.29 24.42 5.81
N VAL A 40 -0.17 25.07 5.42
CA VAL A 40 0.02 25.59 4.06
C VAL A 40 0.17 24.44 3.06
N VAL A 41 0.95 23.41 3.43
CA VAL A 41 1.13 22.21 2.59
C VAL A 41 -0.19 21.48 2.43
N ASP A 42 -0.90 21.22 3.54
CA ASP A 42 -2.23 20.61 3.55
C ASP A 42 -3.22 21.40 2.65
N ALA A 43 -3.16 22.74 2.69
CA ALA A 43 -4.06 23.59 1.89
C ALA A 43 -3.75 23.51 0.39
N VAL A 44 -2.47 23.52 0.02
CA VAL A 44 -2.07 23.42 -1.40
C VAL A 44 -2.39 22.04 -1.95
N GLU A 45 -2.09 20.98 -1.19
CA GLU A 45 -2.49 19.61 -1.51
C GLU A 45 -4.00 19.52 -1.72
N PHE A 46 -4.78 19.99 -0.73
CA PHE A 46 -6.24 19.98 -0.78
C PHE A 46 -6.79 20.72 -2.01
N CYS A 47 -6.29 21.91 -2.30
CA CYS A 47 -6.79 22.69 -3.44
C CYS A 47 -6.61 21.93 -4.77
N ILE A 48 -5.49 21.22 -4.92
CA ILE A 48 -5.15 20.48 -6.13
C ILE A 48 -5.91 19.15 -6.18
N THR A 49 -5.86 18.32 -5.12
CA THR A 49 -6.33 16.93 -5.14
C THR A 49 -7.75 16.76 -4.57
N GLY A 50 -8.14 17.61 -3.62
CA GLY A 50 -9.37 17.46 -2.83
C GLY A 50 -9.22 16.59 -1.59
N ASP A 51 -8.03 16.04 -1.37
CA ASP A 51 -7.70 15.27 -0.18
C ASP A 51 -6.57 15.93 0.60
N VAL A 52 -6.41 15.50 1.85
CA VAL A 52 -5.27 15.88 2.69
C VAL A 52 -4.65 14.58 3.19
N THR A 53 -3.44 14.24 2.73
CA THR A 53 -2.78 12.96 3.06
C THR A 53 -2.65 12.73 4.58
N ARG A 54 -2.60 13.81 5.39
CA ARG A 54 -2.58 13.69 6.85
C ARG A 54 -3.92 13.26 7.47
N LEU A 55 -5.03 13.47 6.75
CA LEU A 55 -6.38 13.11 7.16
C LEU A 55 -6.89 11.82 6.48
N SER A 56 -6.08 11.22 5.61
CA SER A 56 -6.39 9.98 4.90
C SER A 56 -5.29 8.91 5.07
N GLY A 57 -5.61 7.65 4.76
CA GLY A 57 -4.68 6.52 4.84
C GLY A 57 -4.57 5.82 6.20
N MET A 58 -3.61 4.91 6.35
CA MET A 58 -3.46 4.05 7.55
C MET A 58 -3.37 4.88 8.84
N GLY A 59 -4.03 4.45 9.92
CA GLY A 59 -3.97 5.14 11.22
C GLY A 59 -4.75 6.45 11.32
N THR A 60 -5.59 6.78 10.33
CA THR A 60 -6.47 7.97 10.34
C THR A 60 -7.95 7.64 10.56
N THR A 61 -8.26 6.45 11.08
CA THR A 61 -9.64 6.01 11.34
C THR A 61 -10.39 7.04 12.19
N GLY A 62 -11.48 7.59 11.65
CA GLY A 62 -12.28 8.64 12.29
C GLY A 62 -11.98 10.07 11.81
N LEU A 63 -10.91 10.25 11.02
CA LEU A 63 -10.61 11.53 10.35
C LEU A 63 -11.26 11.60 8.96
N SER A 64 -11.53 12.82 8.53
CA SER A 64 -12.07 13.11 7.19
C SER A 64 -11.78 14.56 6.84
N VAL A 65 -11.59 14.85 5.55
CA VAL A 65 -11.40 16.21 5.05
C VAL A 65 -12.58 17.10 5.46
N LYS A 66 -13.81 16.65 5.23
CA LYS A 66 -15.01 17.45 5.51
C LYS A 66 -15.14 17.87 6.97
N SER A 67 -14.73 17.02 7.91
CA SER A 67 -14.87 17.29 9.35
C SER A 67 -13.62 17.87 10.01
N HIS A 68 -12.43 17.75 9.39
CA HIS A 68 -11.15 18.04 10.05
C HIS A 68 -10.18 18.91 9.23
N ALA A 69 -10.54 19.24 7.99
CA ALA A 69 -9.84 20.24 7.20
C ALA A 69 -10.27 21.69 7.53
N PRO A 70 -11.54 22.00 7.88
CA PRO A 70 -11.90 23.35 8.34
C PRO A 70 -11.14 23.70 9.62
N HIS A 71 -11.01 25.00 9.88
CA HIS A 71 -10.61 25.47 11.20
C HIS A 71 -11.54 24.90 12.27
N VAL A 72 -11.03 24.68 13.49
CA VAL A 72 -11.80 24.00 14.55
C VAL A 72 -13.12 24.70 14.86
N ASP A 73 -13.15 26.04 14.78
CA ASP A 73 -14.35 26.85 14.99
C ASP A 73 -15.31 26.89 13.79
N GLU A 74 -14.86 26.41 12.62
CA GLU A 74 -15.62 26.38 11.36
C GLU A 74 -15.98 24.93 10.95
N ARG A 75 -15.87 23.98 11.88
CA ARG A 75 -16.15 22.56 11.66
C ARG A 75 -17.56 22.30 11.15
N ASP A 76 -18.54 23.05 11.66
CA ASP A 76 -19.95 22.93 11.27
C ASP A 76 -20.31 23.79 10.05
N HIS A 77 -19.36 24.63 9.59
CA HIS A 77 -19.49 25.53 8.46
C HIS A 77 -18.38 25.32 7.41
N PRO A 78 -18.26 24.10 6.83
CA PRO A 78 -17.18 23.77 5.89
C PRO A 78 -17.22 24.59 4.58
N GLU A 79 -18.28 25.37 4.31
CA GLU A 79 -18.28 26.37 3.23
C GLU A 79 -17.27 27.50 3.42
N ASN A 80 -16.99 27.89 4.68
CA ASN A 80 -16.09 29.00 4.99
C ASN A 80 -14.63 28.58 4.75
N ALA A 81 -14.33 27.30 4.96
CA ALA A 81 -13.03 26.71 4.69
C ALA A 81 -12.79 26.54 3.19
N ASN A 82 -11.92 27.38 2.62
CA ASN A 82 -11.66 27.39 1.19
C ASN A 82 -10.20 27.73 0.85
N VAL A 83 -9.74 27.25 -0.30
CA VAL A 83 -8.39 27.50 -0.80
C VAL A 83 -8.46 27.90 -2.26
N THR A 84 -7.67 28.90 -2.63
CA THR A 84 -7.52 29.37 -4.00
C THR A 84 -6.04 29.41 -4.39
N ILE A 85 -5.70 28.80 -5.52
CA ILE A 85 -4.37 28.84 -6.12
C ILE A 85 -4.45 29.55 -7.47
N THR A 86 -3.55 30.50 -7.72
CA THR A 86 -3.26 30.98 -9.08
C THR A 86 -1.93 30.37 -9.50
N ALA A 87 -1.87 29.76 -10.67
CA ALA A 87 -0.68 29.09 -11.18
C ALA A 87 -0.53 29.26 -12.69
N ASP A 88 0.68 29.13 -13.19
CA ASP A 88 0.95 29.00 -14.62
C ASP A 88 1.06 27.53 -15.01
N ILE A 89 0.67 27.21 -16.23
CA ILE A 89 0.85 25.90 -16.86
C ILE A 89 1.89 26.09 -17.98
N PRO A 90 3.19 25.83 -17.72
CA PRO A 90 4.25 26.09 -18.69
C PRO A 90 4.04 25.38 -20.04
N SER A 91 3.52 24.15 -20.01
CA SER A 91 3.26 23.36 -21.23
C SER A 91 2.22 23.98 -22.15
N LEU A 92 1.30 24.80 -21.62
CA LEU A 92 0.26 25.49 -22.38
C LEU A 92 0.55 26.99 -22.56
N GLY A 93 1.51 27.55 -21.83
CA GLY A 93 1.74 29.00 -21.76
C GLY A 93 0.54 29.79 -21.21
N LYS A 94 -0.34 29.13 -20.44
CA LYS A 94 -1.58 29.70 -19.88
C LYS A 94 -1.47 29.87 -18.37
N SER A 95 -2.28 30.76 -17.81
CA SER A 95 -2.46 30.92 -16.36
C SER A 95 -3.84 30.42 -15.94
N VAL A 96 -3.92 29.85 -14.73
CA VAL A 96 -5.13 29.22 -14.19
C VAL A 96 -5.36 29.65 -12.75
N LYS A 97 -6.62 29.84 -12.38
CA LYS A 97 -7.11 29.96 -11.02
C LYS A 97 -7.88 28.70 -10.64
N ILE A 98 -7.43 28.03 -9.59
CA ILE A 98 -8.02 26.81 -9.02
C ILE A 98 -8.64 27.21 -7.69
N PHE A 99 -9.93 26.92 -7.50
CA PHE A 99 -10.64 27.16 -6.25
C PHE A 99 -11.29 25.87 -5.77
N ARG A 100 -11.18 25.58 -4.47
CA ARG A 100 -11.84 24.44 -3.83
C ARG A 100 -12.37 24.83 -2.45
N SER A 101 -13.57 24.34 -2.13
CA SER A 101 -14.21 24.51 -0.82
C SER A 101 -14.33 23.17 -0.12
N VAL A 102 -14.13 23.13 1.20
CA VAL A 102 -14.19 21.90 1.99
C VAL A 102 -15.62 21.33 2.04
N LYS A 103 -16.65 22.16 1.82
CA LYS A 103 -18.04 21.67 1.70
C LYS A 103 -18.22 20.65 0.57
N PHE A 104 -17.50 20.85 -0.53
CA PHE A 104 -17.52 19.99 -1.73
C PHE A 104 -16.08 19.62 -2.13
N PRO A 105 -15.41 18.75 -1.36
CA PRO A 105 -13.98 18.51 -1.50
C PRO A 105 -13.63 17.82 -2.83
N ARG A 106 -14.59 17.19 -3.51
CA ARG A 106 -14.41 16.57 -4.83
C ARG A 106 -14.71 17.50 -6.00
N GLU A 107 -15.26 18.69 -5.75
CA GLU A 107 -15.59 19.66 -6.80
C GLU A 107 -14.52 20.75 -6.89
N VAL A 108 -13.86 20.84 -8.03
CA VAL A 108 -12.88 21.88 -8.32
C VAL A 108 -13.49 22.93 -9.25
N LYS A 109 -13.29 24.21 -8.94
CA LYS A 109 -13.63 25.32 -9.84
C LYS A 109 -12.35 25.84 -10.49
N ILE A 110 -12.32 25.80 -11.82
CA ILE A 110 -11.17 26.18 -12.64
C ILE A 110 -11.55 27.40 -13.48
N THR A 111 -10.68 28.39 -13.54
CA THR A 111 -10.88 29.59 -14.36
C THR A 111 -9.57 29.97 -15.05
N PRO A 112 -9.53 30.15 -16.38
CA PRO A 112 -10.64 30.04 -17.34
C PRO A 112 -11.15 28.59 -17.52
N ASP A 113 -12.40 28.45 -17.94
CA ASP A 113 -13.03 27.16 -18.23
C ASP A 113 -12.55 26.64 -19.60
N ASP A 114 -11.35 26.05 -19.61
CA ASP A 114 -10.65 25.57 -20.80
C ASP A 114 -10.38 24.07 -20.68
N THR A 115 -10.66 23.32 -21.74
CA THR A 115 -10.56 21.85 -21.75
C THR A 115 -9.13 21.35 -21.54
N ASP A 116 -8.13 22.02 -22.13
CA ASP A 116 -6.73 21.61 -21.98
C ASP A 116 -6.24 21.85 -20.55
N ILE A 117 -6.69 22.95 -19.93
CA ILE A 117 -6.38 23.25 -18.52
C ILE A 117 -7.01 22.19 -17.61
N LYS A 118 -8.27 21.81 -17.85
CA LYS A 118 -8.93 20.76 -17.06
C LYS A 118 -8.18 19.44 -17.12
N LEU A 119 -7.73 19.02 -18.31
CA LEU A 119 -6.94 17.79 -18.46
C LEU A 119 -5.66 17.81 -17.61
N VAL A 120 -4.95 18.94 -17.57
CA VAL A 120 -3.75 19.08 -16.72
C VAL A 120 -4.08 19.02 -15.23
N ILE A 121 -5.20 19.62 -14.80
CA ILE A 121 -5.61 19.58 -13.39
C ILE A 121 -6.13 18.20 -13.00
N ASP A 122 -6.87 17.51 -13.86
CA ASP A 122 -7.35 16.15 -13.64
C ASP A 122 -6.17 15.18 -13.55
N GLU A 123 -5.17 15.34 -14.42
CA GLU A 123 -3.91 14.60 -14.32
C GLU A 123 -3.22 14.87 -12.97
N LEU A 124 -3.08 16.13 -12.54
CA LEU A 124 -2.51 16.47 -11.23
C LEU A 124 -3.30 15.92 -10.05
N GLN A 125 -4.63 15.85 -10.14
CA GLN A 125 -5.48 15.25 -9.10
C GLN A 125 -5.19 13.77 -8.90
N THR A 126 -4.84 13.07 -9.98
CA THR A 126 -4.40 11.68 -9.92
C THR A 126 -2.95 11.52 -9.42
N HIS A 127 -2.23 12.61 -9.17
CA HIS A 127 -0.83 12.64 -8.74
C HIS A 127 -0.62 13.35 -7.38
N PRO A 128 -1.15 12.86 -6.24
CA PRO A 128 -0.92 13.49 -4.94
C PRO A 128 0.55 13.45 -4.50
N GLU A 129 1.42 12.70 -5.20
CA GLU A 129 2.81 12.48 -4.81
C GLU A 129 3.70 13.72 -4.97
N PHE A 130 3.20 14.85 -5.47
CA PHE A 130 3.94 16.11 -5.39
C PHE A 130 4.13 16.59 -3.94
N ALA A 131 3.35 16.11 -2.97
CA ALA A 131 3.48 16.46 -1.57
C ALA A 131 4.21 15.36 -0.78
N LEU A 132 5.36 15.71 -0.20
CA LEU A 132 6.20 14.82 0.60
C LEU A 132 6.39 15.37 2.01
N SER A 133 5.98 14.58 3.00
CA SER A 133 6.22 14.79 4.42
C SER A 133 7.20 13.75 4.95
N ARG A 134 7.78 13.99 6.14
CA ARG A 134 8.60 12.95 6.83
C ARG A 134 7.87 11.62 6.97
N ARG A 135 6.56 11.65 7.21
CA ARG A 135 5.74 10.42 7.30
C ARG A 135 5.74 9.61 6.00
N GLN A 136 5.75 10.27 4.84
CA GLN A 136 5.81 9.60 3.54
C GLN A 136 7.22 9.10 3.23
N ILE A 137 8.27 9.84 3.60
CA ILE A 137 9.68 9.40 3.47
C ILE A 137 9.87 8.05 4.15
N VAL A 138 9.38 7.89 5.38
CA VAL A 138 9.51 6.64 6.14
C VAL A 138 8.82 5.47 5.44
N LYS A 139 7.69 5.70 4.72
CA LYS A 139 6.98 4.64 4.00
C LYS A 139 7.82 3.96 2.92
N TYR A 140 8.73 4.68 2.29
CA TYR A 140 9.56 4.11 1.22
C TYR A 140 10.81 3.38 1.75
N ILE A 141 11.22 3.70 2.98
CA ILE A 141 12.50 3.27 3.55
C ILE A 141 12.30 2.16 4.59
N ILE A 142 11.48 2.40 5.61
CA ILE A 142 11.32 1.54 6.79
C ILE A 142 9.94 0.88 6.79
N THR A 143 9.66 0.12 5.75
CA THR A 143 8.43 -0.69 5.61
C THR A 143 8.76 -2.11 5.16
N PRO A 144 7.89 -3.09 5.46
CA PRO A 144 8.05 -4.45 4.96
C PRO A 144 8.13 -4.47 3.42
N PRO A 145 8.90 -5.38 2.81
CA PRO A 145 9.09 -5.41 1.35
C PRO A 145 7.81 -5.49 0.51
N GLY A 146 6.76 -6.14 1.04
CA GLY A 146 5.44 -6.20 0.40
C GLY A 146 4.77 -4.83 0.36
N GLN A 147 4.71 -4.13 1.50
CA GLN A 147 4.15 -2.77 1.56
C GLN A 147 5.00 -1.77 0.76
N ARG A 148 6.33 -1.90 0.80
CA ARG A 148 7.22 -1.06 -0.03
C ARG A 148 6.94 -1.26 -1.52
N SER A 149 6.73 -2.51 -1.95
CA SER A 149 6.35 -2.80 -3.33
C SER A 149 5.05 -2.10 -3.70
N GLU A 150 4.03 -2.17 -2.85
CA GLU A 150 2.76 -1.48 -3.08
C GLU A 150 2.95 0.04 -3.14
N ASP A 151 3.58 0.65 -2.13
CA ASP A 151 3.78 2.10 -2.03
C ASP A 151 4.62 2.67 -3.19
N VAL A 152 5.68 1.96 -3.61
CA VAL A 152 6.51 2.35 -4.77
C VAL A 152 5.76 2.13 -6.08
N GLN A 153 4.99 1.04 -6.21
CA GLN A 153 4.17 0.80 -7.40
C GLN A 153 3.03 1.80 -7.53
N THR A 154 2.38 2.23 -6.44
CA THR A 154 1.41 3.33 -6.44
C THR A 154 2.07 4.59 -7.01
N LEU A 155 3.26 4.93 -6.53
CA LEU A 155 3.98 6.12 -6.98
C LEU A 155 4.49 6.01 -8.44
N LEU A 156 4.76 4.79 -8.92
CA LEU A 156 5.06 4.50 -10.34
C LEU A 156 3.80 4.28 -11.20
N ARG A 157 2.61 4.25 -10.61
CA ARG A 157 1.30 3.94 -11.25
C ARG A 157 1.20 2.55 -11.86
N LEU A 158 1.78 1.57 -11.19
CA LEU A 158 1.85 0.19 -11.65
C LEU A 158 0.80 -0.70 -10.98
N GLU A 159 -0.11 -0.15 -10.17
CA GLU A 159 -1.18 -0.89 -9.47
C GLU A 159 -2.04 -1.73 -10.42
N HIS A 160 -2.33 -1.21 -11.62
CA HIS A 160 -3.11 -1.92 -12.62
C HIS A 160 -2.42 -3.22 -13.07
N LEU A 161 -1.08 -3.23 -13.13
CA LEU A 161 -0.32 -4.42 -13.50
C LEU A 161 -0.48 -5.53 -12.47
N GLU A 162 -0.48 -5.18 -11.18
CA GLU A 162 -0.66 -6.15 -10.11
C GLU A 162 -2.12 -6.65 -10.04
N ASN A 163 -3.10 -5.78 -10.29
CA ASN A 163 -4.51 -6.18 -10.41
C ASN A 163 -4.75 -7.14 -11.58
N LEU A 164 -4.11 -6.90 -12.73
CA LEU A 164 -4.15 -7.80 -13.88
C LEU A 164 -3.49 -9.15 -13.55
N ARG A 165 -2.35 -9.13 -12.84
CA ARG A 165 -1.66 -10.32 -12.34
C ARG A 165 -2.54 -11.18 -11.45
N LYS A 166 -3.20 -10.55 -10.47
CA LYS A 166 -4.17 -11.20 -9.57
C LYS A 166 -5.31 -11.83 -10.36
N SER A 167 -5.84 -11.11 -11.35
CA SER A 167 -6.91 -11.60 -12.22
C SER A 167 -6.49 -12.83 -13.04
N PHE A 168 -5.30 -12.83 -13.66
CA PHE A 168 -4.77 -14.00 -14.37
C PHE A 168 -4.49 -15.17 -13.43
N THR A 169 -4.02 -14.91 -12.22
CA THR A 169 -3.77 -15.95 -11.22
C THR A 169 -5.08 -16.64 -10.82
N THR A 170 -6.12 -15.86 -10.49
CA THR A 170 -7.45 -16.38 -10.19
C THR A 170 -8.03 -17.17 -11.37
N PHE A 171 -7.90 -16.65 -12.59
CA PHE A 171 -8.36 -17.35 -13.79
C PHE A 171 -7.64 -18.68 -14.02
N SER A 172 -6.31 -18.71 -13.89
CA SER A 172 -5.51 -19.93 -14.00
C SER A 172 -5.88 -20.97 -12.94
N ASN A 173 -6.06 -20.55 -11.69
CA ASN A 173 -6.48 -21.43 -10.59
C ASN A 173 -7.88 -22.02 -10.83
N LYS A 174 -8.81 -21.20 -11.35
CA LYS A 174 -10.15 -21.66 -11.73
C LYS A 174 -10.08 -22.73 -12.83
N ARG A 175 -9.30 -22.51 -13.90
CA ARG A 175 -9.13 -23.50 -14.99
C ARG A 175 -8.52 -24.80 -14.49
N LYS A 176 -7.54 -24.74 -13.58
CA LYS A 176 -6.93 -25.91 -12.94
C LYS A 176 -7.94 -26.72 -12.12
N ALA A 177 -8.81 -26.05 -11.37
CA ALA A 177 -9.86 -26.71 -10.60
C ALA A 177 -10.86 -27.44 -11.52
N GLU A 178 -11.30 -26.79 -12.60
CA GLU A 178 -12.22 -27.39 -13.58
C GLU A 178 -11.60 -28.58 -14.33
N ALA A 179 -10.32 -28.50 -14.72
CA ALA A 179 -9.62 -29.62 -15.34
C ALA A 179 -9.54 -30.84 -14.40
N LYS A 180 -9.24 -30.61 -13.12
CA LYS A 180 -9.22 -31.67 -12.09
C LYS A 180 -10.59 -32.28 -11.83
N GLU A 181 -11.66 -31.48 -11.93
CA GLU A 181 -13.03 -31.96 -11.82
C GLU A 181 -13.42 -32.84 -13.03
N ALA A 182 -13.04 -32.42 -14.23
CA ALA A 182 -13.24 -33.19 -15.46
C ALA A 182 -12.50 -34.53 -15.44
N GLU A 183 -11.26 -34.55 -14.94
CA GLU A 183 -10.47 -35.77 -14.74
C GLU A 183 -11.19 -36.75 -13.80
N ARG A 184 -11.71 -36.28 -12.66
CA ARG A 184 -12.54 -37.10 -11.76
C ARG A 184 -13.81 -37.59 -12.43
N GLY A 185 -14.45 -36.75 -13.25
CA GLY A 185 -15.63 -37.09 -14.03
C GLY A 185 -15.37 -38.20 -15.04
N LEU A 186 -14.21 -38.18 -15.70
CA LEU A 186 -13.75 -39.24 -16.59
C LEU A 186 -13.55 -40.55 -15.84
N SER A 187 -12.81 -40.55 -14.72
CA SER A 187 -12.60 -41.76 -13.92
C SER A 187 -13.91 -42.37 -13.40
N ARG A 188 -14.92 -41.55 -13.07
CA ARG A 188 -16.26 -42.04 -12.72
C ARG A 188 -16.96 -42.71 -13.91
N ALA A 189 -16.91 -42.10 -15.08
CA ALA A 189 -17.52 -42.66 -16.29
C ALA A 189 -16.84 -43.97 -16.73
N GLU A 190 -15.51 -44.08 -16.57
CA GLU A 190 -14.76 -45.32 -16.78
C GLU A 190 -15.25 -46.45 -15.86
N ASN A 191 -15.39 -46.15 -14.55
CA ASN A 191 -15.89 -47.12 -13.57
C ASN A 191 -17.34 -47.54 -13.86
N GLU A 192 -18.21 -46.59 -14.21
CA GLU A 192 -19.60 -46.89 -14.58
C GLU A 192 -19.67 -47.83 -15.80
N LEU A 193 -18.88 -47.59 -16.85
CA LEU A 193 -18.87 -48.41 -18.06
C LEU A 193 -18.29 -49.81 -17.80
N LYS A 194 -17.19 -49.90 -17.04
CA LYS A 194 -16.58 -51.16 -16.61
C LYS A 194 -17.55 -52.04 -15.82
N ASN A 195 -18.35 -51.44 -14.95
CA ASN A 195 -19.33 -52.15 -14.11
C ASN A 195 -20.46 -52.79 -14.91
N VAL A 196 -20.83 -52.25 -16.09
CA VAL A 196 -21.85 -52.85 -16.96
C VAL A 196 -21.44 -54.25 -17.41
N PHE A 197 -20.17 -54.40 -17.81
CA PHE A 197 -19.63 -55.66 -18.30
C PHE A 197 -18.98 -56.53 -17.20
N LYS A 198 -18.97 -56.07 -15.94
CA LYS A 198 -18.36 -56.76 -14.79
C LYS A 198 -16.88 -57.11 -15.02
N ILE A 199 -16.14 -56.20 -15.64
CA ILE A 199 -14.71 -56.36 -15.91
C ILE A 199 -13.93 -55.78 -14.74
N ASP A 200 -12.75 -56.32 -14.41
CA ASP A 200 -11.91 -55.86 -13.27
C ASP A 200 -10.98 -54.69 -13.62
N ASN A 201 -10.66 -54.47 -14.89
CA ASN A 201 -9.84 -53.35 -15.36
C ASN A 201 -10.52 -52.63 -16.53
N PHE A 202 -10.38 -51.31 -16.59
CA PHE A 202 -10.90 -50.53 -17.72
C PHE A 202 -10.01 -50.75 -18.93
N ASP A 203 -10.54 -51.45 -19.94
CA ASP A 203 -9.87 -51.72 -21.20
C ASP A 203 -10.92 -51.75 -22.32
N LEU A 204 -10.79 -50.85 -23.29
CA LEU A 204 -11.69 -50.73 -24.43
C LEU A 204 -11.72 -52.01 -25.28
N ALA A 205 -10.62 -52.76 -25.35
CA ALA A 205 -10.58 -54.03 -26.08
C ALA A 205 -11.40 -55.12 -25.35
N HIS A 206 -11.34 -55.17 -24.02
CA HIS A 206 -12.20 -56.05 -23.22
C HIS A 206 -13.67 -55.65 -23.29
N ILE A 207 -13.97 -54.34 -23.25
CA ILE A 207 -15.34 -53.83 -23.39
C ILE A 207 -15.92 -54.24 -24.75
N LEU A 208 -15.17 -54.10 -25.84
CA LEU A 208 -15.57 -54.53 -27.17
C LEU A 208 -15.86 -56.04 -27.21
N LYS A 209 -14.99 -56.85 -26.59
CA LYS A 209 -15.14 -58.31 -26.52
C LYS A 209 -16.41 -58.72 -25.76
N GLU A 210 -16.66 -58.12 -24.60
CA GLU A 210 -17.87 -58.40 -23.81
C GLU A 210 -19.15 -57.87 -24.48
N ALA A 211 -19.08 -56.73 -25.17
CA ALA A 211 -20.18 -56.23 -25.98
C ALA A 211 -20.53 -57.22 -27.11
N ASN A 212 -19.52 -57.74 -27.84
CA ASN A 212 -19.75 -58.71 -28.91
C ASN A 212 -20.31 -60.06 -28.41
N LYS A 213 -19.95 -60.52 -27.21
CA LYS A 213 -20.60 -61.69 -26.60
C LYS A 213 -22.11 -61.50 -26.45
N ASN A 214 -22.53 -60.33 -25.96
CA ASN A 214 -23.95 -59.98 -25.82
C ASN A 214 -24.63 -59.82 -27.19
N ARG A 215 -23.92 -59.28 -28.20
CA ARG A 215 -24.43 -59.18 -29.58
C ARG A 215 -24.61 -60.54 -30.26
N HIS A 216 -23.70 -61.49 -30.02
CA HIS A 216 -23.80 -62.85 -30.53
C HIS A 216 -25.01 -63.60 -29.94
N LEU A 217 -25.33 -63.38 -28.65
CA LEU A 217 -26.55 -63.93 -28.02
C LEU A 217 -27.85 -63.45 -28.70
N LEU A 218 -27.80 -62.33 -29.41
CA LEU A 218 -28.92 -61.73 -30.15
C LEU A 218 -28.88 -62.00 -31.66
N GLY A 219 -27.90 -62.77 -32.15
CA GLY A 219 -27.68 -62.98 -33.59
C GLY A 219 -27.26 -61.73 -34.36
N LEU A 220 -26.69 -60.73 -33.68
CA LEU A 220 -26.26 -59.47 -34.29
C LEU A 220 -24.81 -59.57 -34.80
N LYS A 221 -24.46 -58.73 -35.79
CA LYS A 221 -23.07 -58.61 -36.27
C LYS A 221 -22.15 -58.06 -35.19
N ASP A 222 -20.96 -58.63 -35.06
CA ASP A 222 -19.90 -58.13 -34.19
C ASP A 222 -19.46 -56.72 -34.58
N LEU A 223 -19.13 -55.92 -33.58
CA LEU A 223 -18.46 -54.64 -33.73
C LEU A 223 -16.97 -54.87 -33.90
N THR A 224 -16.35 -54.18 -34.85
CA THR A 224 -14.91 -54.30 -35.15
C THR A 224 -14.06 -53.35 -34.30
N GLU A 225 -14.60 -52.18 -33.96
CA GLU A 225 -13.91 -51.15 -33.18
C GLU A 225 -14.89 -50.23 -32.43
N LEU A 226 -14.40 -49.59 -31.36
CA LEU A 226 -15.12 -48.59 -30.57
C LEU A 226 -14.71 -47.17 -31.00
N ILE A 227 -15.37 -46.64 -32.03
CA ILE A 227 -15.15 -45.30 -32.58
C ILE A 227 -16.34 -44.37 -32.32
N LYS A 228 -16.30 -43.16 -32.89
CA LYS A 228 -17.27 -42.11 -32.60
C LYS A 228 -18.73 -42.46 -32.92
N ASP A 229 -18.94 -43.32 -33.91
CA ASP A 229 -20.29 -43.68 -34.36
C ASP A 229 -20.65 -45.12 -33.97
N THR A 230 -19.86 -45.76 -33.11
CA THR A 230 -20.14 -47.13 -32.65
C THR A 230 -21.35 -47.13 -31.73
N SER A 231 -22.37 -47.89 -32.14
CA SER A 231 -23.59 -48.12 -31.37
C SER A 231 -23.68 -49.60 -30.99
N PHE A 232 -23.64 -49.87 -29.68
CA PHE A 232 -23.90 -51.20 -29.12
C PHE A 232 -25.31 -51.70 -29.43
N LYS A 233 -26.23 -50.79 -29.77
CA LYS A 233 -27.63 -51.07 -30.09
C LYS A 233 -27.87 -51.41 -31.57
N ASP A 234 -26.86 -51.33 -32.43
CA ASP A 234 -27.04 -51.52 -33.88
C ASP A 234 -27.56 -52.90 -34.23
N GLY A 235 -28.72 -52.95 -34.92
CA GLY A 235 -29.40 -54.17 -35.33
C GLY A 235 -30.39 -54.74 -34.31
N ILE A 236 -30.55 -54.14 -33.13
CA ILE A 236 -31.57 -54.56 -32.16
C ILE A 236 -32.96 -54.18 -32.70
N SER A 237 -33.80 -55.15 -33.02
CA SER A 237 -35.23 -54.92 -33.31
C SER A 237 -35.96 -54.52 -32.03
N ILE A 238 -36.32 -53.24 -31.89
CA ILE A 238 -37.10 -52.72 -30.76
C ILE A 238 -38.58 -52.70 -31.17
N PRO A 239 -39.52 -53.31 -30.43
CA PRO A 239 -40.96 -53.12 -30.69
C PRO A 239 -41.35 -51.65 -30.49
N GLU A 240 -42.10 -51.06 -31.43
CA GLU A 240 -42.52 -49.63 -31.46
C GLU A 240 -43.25 -49.13 -30.19
N ALA A 241 -43.68 -50.01 -29.29
CA ALA A 241 -44.28 -49.65 -28.01
C ALA A 241 -43.27 -49.33 -26.88
N ALA A 242 -41.97 -49.54 -27.08
CA ALA A 242 -40.94 -49.42 -26.03
C ALA A 242 -40.17 -48.09 -26.03
N GLU A 243 -40.38 -47.20 -27.00
CA GLU A 243 -39.51 -46.04 -27.22
C GLU A 243 -39.61 -44.90 -26.20
N LYS A 244 -40.50 -44.95 -25.20
CA LYS A 244 -40.65 -43.83 -24.25
C LYS A 244 -40.79 -44.19 -22.77
N LYS A 245 -40.41 -45.40 -22.35
CA LYS A 245 -40.28 -45.70 -20.92
C LYS A 245 -39.01 -46.49 -20.66
N PRO A 246 -38.17 -46.07 -19.69
CA PRO A 246 -37.05 -46.88 -19.22
C PRO A 246 -37.54 -48.28 -18.88
N THR A 247 -37.08 -49.29 -19.62
CA THR A 247 -37.51 -50.67 -19.45
C THR A 247 -36.86 -51.23 -18.19
N LEU A 248 -37.69 -51.53 -17.18
CA LEU A 248 -37.27 -52.15 -15.92
C LEU A 248 -36.71 -53.57 -16.19
N HIS A 249 -35.40 -53.77 -15.98
CA HIS A 249 -34.73 -55.06 -16.16
C HIS A 249 -34.97 -55.99 -14.96
N LYS A 250 -36.01 -56.84 -15.01
CA LYS A 250 -36.47 -57.66 -13.88
C LYS A 250 -35.33 -58.34 -13.10
N SER A 251 -34.47 -59.13 -13.75
CA SER A 251 -33.41 -59.89 -13.07
C SER A 251 -32.34 -59.00 -12.44
N THR A 252 -31.94 -57.94 -13.12
CA THR A 252 -30.93 -56.98 -12.62
C THR A 252 -31.49 -56.15 -11.48
N VAL A 253 -32.73 -55.67 -11.59
CA VAL A 253 -33.39 -54.87 -10.56
C VAL A 253 -33.76 -55.73 -9.35
N LEU A 254 -34.26 -56.95 -9.54
CA LEU A 254 -34.47 -57.90 -8.44
C LEU A 254 -33.18 -58.24 -7.73
N LYS A 255 -32.08 -58.49 -8.45
CA LYS A 255 -30.80 -58.76 -7.82
C LYS A 255 -30.35 -57.56 -6.99
N LYS A 256 -30.42 -56.34 -7.53
CA LYS A 256 -30.08 -55.11 -6.80
C LYS A 256 -30.96 -54.90 -5.57
N LEU A 257 -32.28 -55.01 -5.69
CA LEU A 257 -33.22 -54.85 -4.56
C LEU A 257 -33.07 -55.97 -3.53
N THR A 258 -32.82 -57.22 -3.95
CA THR A 258 -32.59 -58.35 -3.03
C THR A 258 -31.28 -58.16 -2.27
N THR A 259 -30.21 -57.76 -2.96
CA THR A 259 -28.94 -57.42 -2.32
C THR A 259 -29.16 -56.29 -1.31
N PHE A 260 -29.83 -55.21 -1.71
CA PHE A 260 -30.11 -54.08 -0.83
C PHE A 260 -30.91 -54.51 0.41
N ILE A 261 -32.06 -55.18 0.25
CA ILE A 261 -32.87 -55.70 1.37
C ILE A 261 -32.04 -56.63 2.27
N SER A 262 -31.19 -57.48 1.68
CA SER A 262 -30.33 -58.38 2.44
C SER A 262 -29.27 -57.62 3.25
N GLU A 263 -28.73 -56.51 2.75
CA GLU A 263 -27.79 -55.64 3.47
C GLU A 263 -28.48 -54.92 4.63
N ILE A 264 -29.72 -54.47 4.45
CA ILE A 264 -30.51 -53.91 5.56
C ILE A 264 -30.75 -54.96 6.65
N LYS A 265 -31.10 -56.20 6.26
CA LYS A 265 -31.40 -57.30 7.21
C LYS A 265 -30.17 -57.88 7.91
N LYS A 266 -29.05 -58.00 7.21
CA LYS A 266 -27.77 -58.45 7.80
C LYS A 266 -27.24 -57.47 8.84
N GLY A 267 -27.67 -56.22 8.76
CA GLY A 267 -27.26 -55.15 9.65
C GLY A 267 -26.03 -54.41 9.14
N GLU A 268 -25.65 -53.39 9.90
CA GLU A 268 -24.49 -52.56 9.61
C GLU A 268 -23.21 -53.42 9.57
N PRO A 269 -22.36 -53.30 8.52
CA PRO A 269 -21.08 -54.00 8.44
C PRO A 269 -20.23 -53.74 9.69
N SER A 270 -19.55 -54.78 10.20
CA SER A 270 -18.77 -54.67 11.44
C SER A 270 -17.73 -53.56 11.39
N LEU A 271 -17.02 -53.43 10.26
CA LEU A 271 -16.03 -52.37 10.03
C LEU A 271 -16.66 -50.97 10.04
N LEU A 272 -17.87 -50.82 9.52
CA LEU A 272 -18.58 -49.54 9.52
C LEU A 272 -19.06 -49.19 10.94
N SER A 273 -19.60 -50.18 11.66
CA SER A 273 -20.03 -50.03 13.06
C SER A 273 -18.86 -49.66 13.97
N GLU A 274 -17.71 -50.30 13.79
CA GLU A 274 -16.46 -49.99 14.50
C GLU A 274 -15.98 -48.57 14.17
N GLY A 275 -15.95 -48.19 12.89
CA GLY A 275 -15.60 -46.84 12.44
C GLY A 275 -16.53 -45.76 12.98
N ARG A 276 -17.85 -46.04 13.03
CA ARG A 276 -18.86 -45.15 13.60
C ARG A 276 -18.72 -45.00 15.10
N GLN A 277 -18.49 -46.09 15.83
CA GLN A 277 -18.27 -46.03 17.28
C GLN A 277 -16.98 -45.27 17.63
N SER A 278 -15.92 -45.46 16.82
CA SER A 278 -14.68 -44.70 16.94
C SER A 278 -14.92 -43.20 16.73
N ALA A 279 -15.56 -42.82 15.61
CA ALA A 279 -15.90 -41.43 15.32
C ALA A 279 -16.79 -40.82 16.41
N LYS A 280 -17.78 -41.56 16.90
CA LYS A 280 -18.68 -41.14 17.99
C LYS A 280 -17.90 -40.80 19.25
N THR A 281 -17.04 -41.70 19.70
CA THR A 281 -16.25 -41.51 20.93
C THR A 281 -15.35 -40.28 20.83
N ILE A 282 -14.78 -40.02 19.65
CA ILE A 282 -13.93 -38.85 19.41
C ILE A 282 -14.76 -37.57 19.35
N LEU A 283 -15.93 -37.60 18.71
CA LEU A 283 -16.85 -36.45 18.66
C LEU A 283 -17.44 -36.10 20.04
N GLU A 284 -17.79 -37.09 20.87
CA GLU A 284 -18.18 -36.87 22.27
C GLU A 284 -17.06 -36.17 23.04
N LYS A 285 -15.82 -36.63 22.87
CA LYS A 285 -14.65 -35.99 23.49
C LYS A 285 -14.42 -34.56 22.99
N LEU A 286 -14.64 -34.28 21.71
CA LEU A 286 -14.54 -32.92 21.15
C LEU A 286 -15.69 -32.03 21.60
N ASN A 287 -16.86 -32.60 21.89
CA ASN A 287 -18.03 -31.86 22.37
C ASN A 287 -17.96 -31.55 23.87
N ASP A 288 -17.37 -32.44 24.66
CA ASP A 288 -17.32 -32.33 26.13
C ASP A 288 -16.05 -31.64 26.66
N ASP A 289 -14.97 -31.57 25.86
CA ASP A 289 -13.70 -30.92 26.24
C ASP A 289 -13.34 -29.78 25.28
N ASP A 290 -13.73 -28.56 25.67
CA ASP A 290 -13.40 -27.31 24.98
C ASP A 290 -11.89 -27.19 24.68
N LYS A 291 -11.01 -27.70 25.55
CA LYS A 291 -9.56 -27.62 25.30
C LYS A 291 -9.14 -28.54 24.16
N THR A 292 -9.70 -29.74 24.10
CA THR A 292 -9.44 -30.68 23.00
C THR A 292 -10.02 -30.13 21.69
N LEU A 293 -11.19 -29.49 21.72
CA LEU A 293 -11.79 -28.83 20.56
C LEU A 293 -10.92 -27.69 20.02
N ILE A 294 -10.45 -26.78 20.90
CA ILE A 294 -9.56 -25.69 20.51
C ILE A 294 -8.24 -26.22 19.92
N LEU A 295 -7.70 -27.30 20.48
CA LEU A 295 -6.49 -27.94 19.95
C LEU A 295 -6.72 -28.57 18.57
N ALA A 296 -7.88 -29.20 18.35
CA ALA A 296 -8.28 -29.76 17.06
C ALA A 296 -8.44 -28.66 16.00
N GLN A 297 -9.19 -27.60 16.30
CA GLN A 297 -9.35 -26.44 15.42
C GLN A 297 -8.01 -25.78 15.10
N ARG A 298 -7.15 -25.61 16.10
CA ARG A 298 -5.79 -25.09 15.89
C ARG A 298 -4.95 -26.00 14.99
N HIS A 299 -5.07 -27.31 15.12
CA HIS A 299 -4.39 -28.27 14.25
C HIS A 299 -4.89 -28.17 12.81
N GLY A 300 -6.21 -28.18 12.60
CA GLY A 300 -6.83 -27.99 11.27
C GLY A 300 -6.41 -26.67 10.63
N PHE A 301 -6.41 -25.59 11.41
CA PHE A 301 -5.97 -24.27 10.98
C PHE A 301 -4.49 -24.23 10.57
N ILE A 302 -3.59 -24.87 11.33
CA ILE A 302 -2.16 -24.96 10.96
C ILE A 302 -1.96 -25.81 9.71
N LYS A 303 -2.68 -26.93 9.56
CA LYS A 303 -2.63 -27.80 8.37
C LYS A 303 -3.05 -27.05 7.11
N ARG A 304 -4.13 -26.25 7.19
CA ARG A 304 -4.58 -25.38 6.10
C ARG A 304 -3.60 -24.23 5.85
N GLY A 305 -3.11 -23.61 6.92
CA GLY A 305 -2.10 -22.55 6.86
C GLY A 305 -0.80 -22.97 6.18
N LEU A 306 -0.37 -24.23 6.35
CA LEU A 306 0.79 -24.80 5.66
C LEU A 306 0.67 -24.76 4.13
N GLU A 307 -0.53 -25.03 3.60
CA GLU A 307 -0.82 -24.94 2.16
C GLU A 307 -0.77 -23.50 1.64
N LEU A 308 -0.98 -22.53 2.54
CA LEU A 308 -0.93 -21.09 2.26
C LEU A 308 0.47 -20.49 2.43
N VAL A 309 1.42 -21.21 3.04
CA VAL A 309 2.83 -20.80 3.04
C VAL A 309 3.38 -21.01 1.64
N ILE A 310 3.28 -19.99 0.80
CA ILE A 310 3.82 -19.98 -0.57
C ILE A 310 5.10 -19.13 -0.69
N GLU A 311 5.42 -18.37 0.34
CA GLU A 311 6.51 -17.40 0.39
C GLU A 311 7.13 -17.32 1.80
N ASP A 312 8.26 -16.61 1.93
CA ASP A 312 9.02 -16.42 3.18
C ASP A 312 8.31 -15.42 4.15
N ALA A 313 7.04 -15.68 4.44
CA ALA A 313 6.23 -14.94 5.41
C ALA A 313 5.14 -15.84 6.01
N CYS A 314 4.70 -15.52 7.22
CA CYS A 314 3.55 -16.19 7.81
C CYS A 314 2.25 -15.73 7.13
N PRO A 315 1.45 -16.62 6.53
CA PRO A 315 0.25 -16.27 5.76
C PRO A 315 -0.93 -15.71 6.59
N LEU A 316 -0.71 -15.45 7.88
CA LEU A 316 -1.73 -15.00 8.82
C LEU A 316 -1.44 -13.62 9.42
N CYS A 317 -0.17 -13.30 9.62
CA CYS A 317 0.24 -12.06 10.26
C CYS A 317 1.35 -11.34 9.49
N ASP A 318 1.71 -11.85 8.32
CA ASP A 318 2.72 -11.34 7.40
C ASP A 318 4.13 -11.17 8.02
N LYS A 319 4.34 -11.75 9.21
CA LYS A 319 5.64 -11.74 9.88
C LYS A 319 6.64 -12.50 9.03
N GLU A 320 7.75 -11.84 8.70
CA GLU A 320 8.85 -12.44 7.96
C GLU A 320 9.37 -13.68 8.68
N TRP A 321 9.32 -14.79 7.95
CA TRP A 321 9.74 -16.10 8.41
C TRP A 321 10.08 -16.91 7.16
N ASN A 322 11.34 -17.32 7.00
CA ASN A 322 11.75 -18.15 5.88
C ASN A 322 10.77 -19.32 5.67
N ALA A 323 10.28 -19.55 4.46
CA ALA A 323 9.18 -20.47 4.19
C ALA A 323 9.56 -21.92 4.51
N ALA A 324 10.82 -22.31 4.30
CA ALA A 324 11.29 -23.63 4.66
C ALA A 324 11.30 -23.80 6.19
N ILE A 325 11.84 -22.82 6.92
CA ILE A 325 11.88 -22.83 8.39
C ILE A 325 10.47 -22.70 8.99
N LEU A 326 9.58 -21.90 8.39
CA LEU A 326 8.19 -21.76 8.83
C LEU A 326 7.43 -23.05 8.58
N ARG A 327 7.57 -23.67 7.40
CA ARG A 327 6.98 -24.98 7.14
C ARG A 327 7.52 -26.02 8.11
N GLU A 328 8.82 -26.01 8.39
CA GLU A 328 9.43 -26.90 9.38
C GLU A 328 8.89 -26.64 10.80
N TYR A 329 8.72 -25.38 11.19
CA TYR A 329 8.17 -24.99 12.49
C TYR A 329 6.67 -25.29 12.65
N LEU A 330 5.88 -25.08 11.60
CA LEU A 330 4.46 -25.44 11.58
C LEU A 330 4.31 -26.97 11.56
N ASN A 331 5.15 -27.68 10.81
CA ASN A 331 5.24 -29.14 10.85
C ASN A 331 5.69 -29.63 12.22
N SER A 332 6.65 -28.98 12.88
CA SER A 332 7.08 -29.34 14.24
C SER A 332 5.98 -29.06 15.26
N LYS A 333 5.16 -28.03 15.06
CA LYS A 333 3.95 -27.78 15.88
C LYS A 333 2.90 -28.87 15.68
N ILE A 334 2.68 -29.33 14.45
CA ILE A 334 1.84 -30.49 14.14
C ILE A 334 2.39 -31.75 14.81
N LEU A 335 3.69 -32.01 14.68
CA LEU A 335 4.36 -33.17 15.30
C LEU A 335 4.31 -33.11 16.83
N SER A 336 4.44 -31.92 17.43
CA SER A 336 4.29 -31.74 18.89
C SER A 336 2.85 -31.99 19.38
N ALA A 337 1.89 -32.02 18.45
CA ALA A 337 0.48 -32.32 18.69
C ALA A 337 0.09 -33.72 18.16
N GLU A 338 1.02 -34.68 18.15
CA GLU A 338 0.83 -36.05 17.62
C GLU A 338 -0.43 -36.75 18.17
N LYS A 339 -0.76 -36.52 19.45
CA LYS A 339 -2.00 -37.06 20.06
C LYS A 339 -3.27 -36.52 19.41
N ILE A 340 -3.31 -35.23 19.07
CA ILE A 340 -4.45 -34.59 18.40
C ILE A 340 -4.49 -35.00 16.93
N LYS A 341 -3.32 -35.08 16.28
CA LYS A 341 -3.21 -35.58 14.92
C LYS A 341 -3.78 -36.99 14.79
N ASN A 342 -3.35 -37.93 15.63
CA ASN A 342 -3.86 -39.30 15.61
C ASN A 342 -5.36 -39.37 15.89
N LEU A 343 -5.87 -38.54 16.81
CA LEU A 343 -7.32 -38.42 17.06
C LEU A 343 -8.07 -37.92 15.83
N LEU A 344 -7.56 -36.91 15.13
CA LEU A 344 -8.19 -36.36 13.93
C LEU A 344 -8.10 -37.30 12.73
N ASP A 345 -6.97 -38.00 12.55
CA ASP A 345 -6.79 -38.97 11.46
C ASP A 345 -7.78 -40.15 11.66
N GLN A 346 -7.94 -40.64 12.89
CA GLN A 346 -8.95 -41.66 13.22
C GLN A 346 -10.39 -41.18 13.01
N LEU A 347 -10.67 -39.92 13.35
CA LEU A 347 -11.98 -39.31 13.12
C LEU A 347 -12.27 -39.16 11.63
N GLU A 348 -11.30 -38.69 10.85
CA GLU A 348 -11.39 -38.52 9.40
C GLU A 348 -11.61 -39.88 8.71
N GLU A 349 -10.88 -40.93 9.11
CA GLU A 349 -11.09 -42.29 8.59
C GLU A 349 -12.50 -42.81 8.92
N GLY A 350 -12.96 -42.63 10.17
CA GLY A 350 -14.29 -43.03 10.61
C GLY A 350 -15.40 -42.30 9.84
N ILE A 351 -15.31 -40.97 9.73
CA ILE A 351 -16.31 -40.16 9.02
C ILE A 351 -16.28 -40.46 7.51
N ASN A 352 -15.11 -40.62 6.88
CA ASN A 352 -15.03 -40.93 5.45
C ASN A 352 -15.67 -42.29 5.13
N SER A 353 -15.48 -43.29 5.99
CA SER A 353 -16.15 -44.60 5.87
C SER A 353 -17.69 -44.45 5.92
N ILE A 354 -18.19 -43.60 6.83
CA ILE A 354 -19.62 -43.27 6.93
C ILE A 354 -20.11 -42.54 5.67
N VAL A 355 -19.40 -41.51 5.21
CA VAL A 355 -19.77 -40.70 4.04
C VAL A 355 -19.78 -41.54 2.76
N GLN A 356 -18.83 -42.45 2.61
CA GLN A 356 -18.80 -43.40 1.50
C GLN A 356 -20.04 -44.31 1.55
N SER A 357 -20.30 -44.93 2.70
CA SER A 357 -21.45 -45.80 2.90
C SER A 357 -22.80 -45.07 2.71
N LEU A 358 -22.91 -43.82 3.16
CA LEU A 358 -24.06 -42.95 2.90
C LEU A 358 -24.23 -42.67 1.41
N SER A 359 -23.13 -42.44 0.68
CA SER A 359 -23.16 -42.18 -0.77
C SER A 359 -23.69 -43.38 -1.55
N ASP A 360 -23.18 -44.56 -1.25
CA ASP A 360 -23.60 -45.81 -1.88
C ASP A 360 -25.09 -46.08 -1.61
N ARG A 361 -25.55 -45.75 -0.40
CA ARG A 361 -26.94 -45.91 0.00
C ARG A 361 -27.87 -44.89 -0.64
N ILE A 362 -27.47 -43.63 -0.70
CA ILE A 362 -28.17 -42.56 -1.40
C ILE A 362 -28.37 -42.96 -2.86
N GLU A 363 -27.31 -43.41 -3.54
CA GLU A 363 -27.40 -43.86 -4.94
C GLU A 363 -28.37 -45.04 -5.07
N THR A 364 -28.29 -46.02 -4.17
CA THR A 364 -29.19 -47.19 -4.18
C THR A 364 -30.66 -46.81 -3.96
N ILE A 365 -30.93 -45.86 -3.07
CA ILE A 365 -32.29 -45.36 -2.80
C ILE A 365 -32.80 -44.51 -3.98
N GLU A 366 -31.97 -43.66 -4.57
CA GLU A 366 -32.32 -42.90 -5.79
C GLU A 366 -32.70 -43.84 -6.93
N GLN A 367 -31.93 -44.91 -7.14
CA GLN A 367 -32.25 -45.95 -8.10
C GLN A 367 -33.57 -46.67 -7.77
N THR A 368 -33.82 -46.95 -6.48
CA THR A 368 -35.07 -47.57 -6.03
C THR A 368 -36.28 -46.67 -6.28
N LEU A 369 -36.17 -45.37 -6.01
CA LEU A 369 -37.21 -44.38 -6.31
C LEU A 369 -37.51 -44.29 -7.81
N ILE A 370 -36.50 -44.48 -8.66
CA ILE A 370 -36.70 -44.59 -10.11
C ILE A 370 -37.51 -45.85 -10.44
N TYR A 371 -37.16 -47.01 -9.86
CA TYR A 371 -37.92 -48.25 -10.08
C TYR A 371 -39.39 -48.12 -9.64
N CYS A 372 -39.66 -47.54 -8.48
CA CYS A 372 -41.04 -47.31 -8.01
C CYS A 372 -41.90 -46.48 -8.99
N ASN A 373 -41.30 -45.53 -9.72
CA ASN A 373 -42.00 -44.72 -10.71
C ASN A 373 -42.24 -45.44 -12.04
N LEU A 374 -41.39 -46.41 -12.38
CA LEU A 374 -41.44 -47.12 -13.65
C LEU A 374 -42.41 -48.31 -13.63
N LEU A 375 -42.84 -48.75 -12.44
CA LEU A 375 -43.86 -49.78 -12.26
C LEU A 375 -45.26 -49.26 -12.62
N THR A 376 -46.14 -50.15 -13.06
CA THR A 376 -47.55 -49.84 -13.40
C THR A 376 -48.50 -50.75 -12.63
N PRO A 377 -49.27 -50.23 -11.66
CA PRO A 377 -49.28 -48.84 -11.19
C PRO A 377 -47.98 -48.45 -10.43
N PRO A 378 -47.61 -47.16 -10.36
CA PRO A 378 -46.47 -46.69 -9.57
C PRO A 378 -46.68 -46.96 -8.08
N ILE A 379 -45.60 -47.22 -7.37
CA ILE A 379 -45.62 -47.48 -5.92
C ILE A 379 -45.47 -46.17 -5.15
N GLU A 380 -46.15 -46.07 -4.00
CA GLU A 380 -46.02 -44.93 -3.09
C GLU A 380 -44.57 -44.80 -2.59
N LYS A 381 -44.01 -43.59 -2.60
CA LYS A 381 -42.57 -43.35 -2.35
C LYS A 381 -42.29 -42.18 -1.40
N SER A 382 -43.33 -41.63 -0.78
CA SER A 382 -43.30 -40.47 0.13
C SER A 382 -42.25 -40.67 1.23
N GLU A 383 -42.41 -41.70 2.04
CA GLU A 383 -41.55 -42.05 3.17
C GLU A 383 -40.10 -42.37 2.73
N LEU A 384 -39.91 -43.07 1.59
CA LEU A 384 -38.58 -43.34 1.03
C LEU A 384 -37.87 -42.07 0.52
N SER A 385 -38.63 -41.10 -0.01
CA SER A 385 -38.09 -39.81 -0.45
C SER A 385 -37.71 -38.88 0.71
N GLU A 386 -38.47 -38.91 1.80
CA GLU A 386 -38.12 -38.21 3.04
C GLU A 386 -36.84 -38.82 3.64
N TYR A 387 -36.74 -40.14 3.66
CA TYR A 387 -35.54 -40.83 4.10
C TYR A 387 -34.30 -40.51 3.25
N LEU A 388 -34.45 -40.43 1.92
CA LEU A 388 -33.37 -39.98 1.03
C LEU A 388 -32.91 -38.56 1.38
N THR A 389 -33.86 -37.66 1.65
CA THR A 389 -33.56 -36.27 2.01
C THR A 389 -32.78 -36.21 3.34
N TYR A 390 -33.19 -37.00 4.33
CA TYR A 390 -32.45 -37.16 5.57
C TYR A 390 -31.00 -37.63 5.33
N LEU A 391 -30.78 -38.69 4.55
CA LEU A 391 -29.43 -39.20 4.27
C LEU A 391 -28.54 -38.18 3.54
N LYS A 392 -29.12 -37.41 2.60
CA LYS A 392 -28.39 -36.33 1.91
C LYS A 392 -27.96 -35.24 2.88
N ASN A 393 -28.85 -34.82 3.77
CA ASN A 393 -28.52 -33.84 4.80
C ASN A 393 -27.45 -34.37 5.76
N SER A 394 -27.57 -35.63 6.21
CA SER A 394 -26.57 -36.29 7.07
C SER A 394 -25.19 -36.34 6.42
N LYS A 395 -25.12 -36.68 5.13
CA LYS A 395 -23.86 -36.66 4.36
C LYS A 395 -23.27 -35.26 4.28
N GLN A 396 -24.11 -34.25 4.03
CA GLN A 396 -23.66 -32.86 3.92
C GLN A 396 -23.06 -32.37 5.25
N VAL A 397 -23.76 -32.58 6.38
CA VAL A 397 -23.29 -32.21 7.72
C VAL A 397 -21.92 -32.81 8.03
N LEU A 398 -21.73 -34.10 7.75
CA LEU A 398 -20.45 -34.78 7.99
C LEU A 398 -19.33 -34.27 7.08
N THR A 399 -19.65 -33.93 5.83
CA THR A 399 -18.68 -33.41 4.86
C THR A 399 -18.23 -32.00 5.24
N ASP A 400 -19.17 -31.14 5.63
CA ASP A 400 -18.89 -29.77 6.06
C ASP A 400 -18.06 -29.76 7.35
N PHE A 401 -18.38 -30.65 8.30
CA PHE A 401 -17.59 -30.82 9.52
C PHE A 401 -16.12 -31.21 9.25
N LEU A 402 -15.84 -32.07 8.26
CA LEU A 402 -14.47 -32.44 7.91
C LEU A 402 -13.65 -31.27 7.34
N ILE A 403 -14.32 -30.30 6.72
CA ILE A 403 -13.69 -29.12 6.11
C ILE A 403 -13.46 -28.03 7.15
N GLU A 404 -14.50 -27.72 7.91
CA GLU A 404 -14.53 -26.54 8.78
C GLU A 404 -14.15 -26.85 10.23
N GLN A 405 -14.37 -28.09 10.69
CA GLN A 405 -14.21 -28.51 12.09
C GLN A 405 -14.97 -27.60 13.09
N SER A 406 -16.05 -26.98 12.60
CA SER A 406 -17.02 -26.18 13.33
C SER A 406 -18.21 -27.08 13.72
N GLU A 407 -18.79 -26.86 14.91
CA GLU A 407 -20.03 -27.53 15.36
C GLU A 407 -19.97 -29.07 15.49
N PRO A 408 -19.13 -29.64 16.39
CA PRO A 408 -19.05 -31.09 16.63
C PRO A 408 -20.38 -31.73 17.07
N GLU A 409 -21.28 -30.96 17.68
CA GLU A 409 -22.61 -31.41 18.12
C GLU A 409 -23.47 -31.93 16.94
N ALA A 410 -23.46 -31.22 15.81
CA ALA A 410 -24.23 -31.60 14.63
C ALA A 410 -23.71 -32.92 14.03
N ALA A 411 -22.39 -33.07 13.93
CA ALA A 411 -21.76 -34.31 13.48
C ALA A 411 -22.00 -35.47 14.46
N LEU A 412 -21.87 -35.21 15.77
CA LEU A 412 -22.12 -36.20 16.83
C LEU A 412 -23.54 -36.77 16.76
N LYS A 413 -24.52 -35.91 16.50
CA LYS A 413 -25.92 -36.32 16.34
C LYS A 413 -26.06 -37.34 15.19
N ILE A 414 -25.49 -37.06 14.02
CA ILE A 414 -25.57 -37.96 12.86
C ILE A 414 -24.86 -39.29 13.11
N VAL A 415 -23.68 -39.27 13.72
CA VAL A 415 -22.90 -40.48 14.02
C VAL A 415 -23.57 -41.32 15.12
N SER A 416 -24.30 -40.68 16.04
CA SER A 416 -25.05 -41.36 17.10
C SER A 416 -26.37 -41.96 16.62
N GLU A 417 -26.94 -41.45 15.53
CA GLU A 417 -28.17 -41.96 14.94
C GLU A 417 -27.91 -43.24 14.12
N SER A 418 -28.89 -44.15 14.14
CA SER A 418 -28.84 -45.42 13.41
C SER A 418 -29.38 -45.26 12.00
N TRP A 419 -28.71 -44.43 11.20
CA TRP A 419 -29.13 -44.15 9.82
C TRP A 419 -29.06 -45.38 8.90
N TRP A 420 -28.35 -46.46 9.27
CA TRP A 420 -28.32 -47.71 8.51
C TRP A 420 -29.68 -48.42 8.44
N PHE A 421 -30.54 -48.22 9.44
CA PHE A 421 -31.85 -48.86 9.48
C PHE A 421 -32.92 -47.82 9.15
N PRO A 422 -33.53 -47.87 7.96
CA PRO A 422 -34.75 -47.10 7.74
C PRO A 422 -35.80 -47.52 8.77
N ASN A 423 -36.67 -46.58 9.15
CA ASN A 423 -37.88 -46.89 9.91
C ASN A 423 -38.73 -47.92 9.14
N THR A 424 -39.71 -48.54 9.80
CA THR A 424 -40.53 -49.62 9.20
C THR A 424 -41.15 -49.22 7.87
N LYS A 425 -41.63 -47.97 7.75
CA LYS A 425 -42.32 -47.46 6.56
C LYS A 425 -41.46 -47.38 5.28
N PRO A 426 -40.25 -46.77 5.24
CA PRO A 426 -39.41 -46.84 4.04
C PRO A 426 -39.01 -48.27 3.66
N LEU A 427 -38.83 -49.17 4.64
CA LEU A 427 -38.53 -50.58 4.37
C LEU A 427 -39.73 -51.29 3.72
N ASP A 428 -40.95 -51.00 4.14
CA ASP A 428 -42.17 -51.51 3.53
C ASP A 428 -42.27 -51.08 2.06
N GLN A 429 -42.00 -49.81 1.74
CA GLN A 429 -41.98 -49.31 0.35
C GLN A 429 -40.91 -49.99 -0.52
N ILE A 430 -39.73 -50.30 0.05
CA ILE A 430 -38.68 -51.06 -0.65
C ILE A 430 -39.14 -52.51 -0.90
N ASN A 431 -39.78 -53.15 0.07
CA ASN A 431 -40.32 -54.51 -0.06
C ASN A 431 -41.48 -54.58 -1.06
N GLU A 432 -42.36 -53.57 -1.09
CA GLU A 432 -43.41 -53.42 -2.10
C GLU A 432 -42.81 -53.28 -3.50
N CYS A 433 -41.76 -52.47 -3.64
CA CYS A 433 -41.02 -52.36 -4.90
C CYS A 433 -40.40 -53.69 -5.31
N HIS A 434 -39.79 -54.43 -4.38
CA HIS A 434 -39.24 -55.75 -4.66
C HIS A 434 -40.32 -56.74 -5.11
N ALA A 435 -41.45 -56.81 -4.39
CA ALA A 435 -42.56 -57.71 -4.70
C ALA A 435 -43.18 -57.39 -6.08
N ALA A 436 -43.38 -56.12 -6.39
CA ALA A 436 -43.91 -55.69 -7.68
C ALA A 436 -42.95 -55.98 -8.84
N VAL A 437 -41.64 -55.82 -8.64
CA VAL A 437 -40.63 -56.20 -9.65
C VAL A 437 -40.59 -57.74 -9.79
N ASN A 438 -40.76 -58.49 -8.69
CA ASN A 438 -40.76 -59.96 -8.71
C ASN A 438 -41.96 -60.54 -9.48
N ALA A 439 -43.10 -59.85 -9.40
CA ALA A 439 -44.32 -60.19 -10.12
C ALA A 439 -44.26 -59.89 -11.63
N LEU A 440 -43.23 -59.17 -12.12
CA LEU A 440 -43.01 -58.98 -13.56
C LEU A 440 -42.72 -60.32 -14.24
N PRO A 441 -43.03 -60.52 -15.54
CA PRO A 441 -42.65 -61.75 -16.26
C PRO A 441 -41.13 -61.91 -16.31
N ASP A 442 -40.61 -63.14 -16.18
CA ASP A 442 -39.18 -63.42 -16.41
C ASP A 442 -38.80 -63.16 -17.86
N LYS A 443 -37.73 -62.39 -18.04
CA LYS A 443 -37.16 -62.03 -19.34
C LYS A 443 -36.33 -63.20 -19.89
N SER A 444 -36.36 -63.42 -21.20
CA SER A 444 -35.54 -64.44 -21.84
C SER A 444 -34.05 -64.05 -21.76
N THR A 445 -33.13 -64.99 -21.98
CA THR A 445 -31.68 -64.72 -22.09
C THR A 445 -31.36 -63.70 -23.20
N GLU A 446 -32.22 -63.57 -24.20
CA GLU A 446 -32.11 -62.56 -25.25
C GLU A 446 -32.48 -61.16 -24.74
N ASP A 447 -33.51 -61.05 -23.89
CA ASP A 447 -33.88 -59.75 -23.31
C ASP A 447 -32.79 -59.22 -22.36
N GLU A 448 -32.10 -60.08 -21.60
CA GLU A 448 -30.96 -59.66 -20.74
C GLU A 448 -29.77 -59.15 -21.56
N ALA A 449 -29.48 -59.78 -22.71
CA ALA A 449 -28.41 -59.34 -23.60
C ALA A 449 -28.76 -58.00 -24.28
N ARG A 450 -30.02 -57.77 -24.66
CA ARG A 450 -30.49 -56.47 -25.18
C ARG A 450 -30.34 -55.37 -24.14
N ASP A 451 -30.81 -55.63 -22.93
CA ASP A 451 -30.80 -54.72 -21.80
C ASP A 451 -29.36 -54.29 -21.43
N CYS A 452 -28.44 -55.26 -21.40
CA CYS A 452 -27.00 -55.02 -21.20
C CYS A 452 -26.41 -54.05 -22.26
N LEU A 453 -26.69 -54.29 -23.55
CA LEU A 453 -26.22 -53.42 -24.63
C LEU A 453 -26.85 -52.02 -24.60
N ILE A 454 -28.10 -51.91 -24.14
CA ILE A 454 -28.77 -50.61 -24.01
C ILE A 454 -28.11 -49.75 -22.94
N VAL A 455 -27.86 -50.32 -21.75
CA VAL A 455 -27.18 -49.64 -20.65
C VAL A 455 -25.72 -49.35 -21.01
N ALA A 456 -25.03 -50.29 -21.66
CA ALA A 456 -23.66 -50.08 -22.13
C ALA A 456 -23.55 -48.88 -23.08
N GLN A 457 -24.54 -48.69 -23.97
CA GLN A 457 -24.57 -47.55 -24.89
C GLN A 457 -24.63 -46.22 -24.13
N GLU A 458 -25.53 -46.08 -23.16
CA GLU A 458 -25.66 -44.84 -22.38
C GLU A 458 -24.38 -44.53 -21.60
N ARG A 459 -23.75 -45.55 -21.00
CA ARG A 459 -22.49 -45.37 -20.26
C ARG A 459 -21.32 -45.06 -21.18
N TYR A 460 -21.29 -45.62 -22.39
CA TYR A 460 -20.26 -45.33 -23.38
C TYR A 460 -20.38 -43.91 -23.96
N GLU A 461 -21.60 -43.44 -24.23
CA GLU A 461 -21.84 -42.04 -24.62
C GLU A 461 -21.39 -41.07 -23.53
N LYS A 462 -21.70 -41.37 -22.26
CA LYS A 462 -21.24 -40.58 -21.11
C LYS A 462 -19.71 -40.59 -20.97
N TYR A 463 -19.07 -41.75 -21.08
CA TYR A 463 -17.60 -41.87 -21.09
C TYR A 463 -16.98 -40.98 -22.18
N ARG A 464 -17.52 -41.02 -23.40
CA ARG A 464 -17.01 -40.23 -24.51
C ARG A 464 -17.21 -38.73 -24.35
N ALA A 465 -18.35 -38.33 -23.80
CA ALA A 465 -18.60 -36.93 -23.44
C ALA A 465 -17.57 -36.45 -22.39
N SER A 466 -17.29 -37.28 -21.37
CA SER A 466 -16.28 -36.98 -20.36
C SER A 466 -14.85 -36.91 -20.92
N VAL A 467 -14.47 -37.80 -21.86
CA VAL A 467 -13.16 -37.74 -22.54
C VAL A 467 -13.01 -36.42 -23.29
N SER A 468 -14.02 -36.04 -24.09
CA SER A 468 -13.98 -34.80 -24.85
C SER A 468 -13.93 -33.55 -23.97
N GLU A 469 -14.62 -33.56 -22.83
CA GLU A 469 -14.61 -32.43 -21.90
C GLU A 469 -13.30 -32.36 -21.09
N GLU A 470 -12.69 -33.49 -20.72
CA GLU A 470 -11.35 -33.52 -20.09
C GLU A 470 -10.28 -32.93 -21.02
N GLU A 471 -10.24 -33.36 -22.29
CA GLU A 471 -9.27 -32.86 -23.27
C GLU A 471 -9.39 -31.34 -23.46
N LYS A 472 -10.64 -30.86 -23.56
CA LYS A 472 -10.96 -29.43 -23.70
C LYS A 472 -10.57 -28.63 -22.44
N LEU A 473 -10.87 -29.12 -21.25
CA LEU A 473 -10.55 -28.39 -20.02
C LEU A 473 -9.05 -28.44 -19.68
N LYS A 474 -8.35 -29.53 -20.02
CA LYS A 474 -6.89 -29.64 -19.92
C LYS A 474 -6.17 -28.69 -20.87
N THR A 475 -6.67 -28.53 -22.10
CA THR A 475 -6.13 -27.53 -23.03
C THR A 475 -6.37 -26.10 -22.54
N HIS A 476 -7.53 -25.81 -21.95
CA HIS A 476 -7.80 -24.52 -21.30
C HIS A 476 -6.88 -24.26 -20.10
N GLU A 477 -6.62 -25.24 -19.24
CA GLU A 477 -5.67 -25.14 -18.14
C GLU A 477 -4.26 -24.80 -18.66
N SER A 478 -3.79 -25.56 -19.65
CA SER A 478 -2.46 -25.33 -20.24
C SER A 478 -2.33 -23.92 -20.84
N LEU A 479 -3.36 -23.45 -21.55
CA LEU A 479 -3.37 -22.12 -22.14
C LEU A 479 -3.36 -21.03 -21.06
N ALA A 480 -4.23 -21.13 -20.05
CA ALA A 480 -4.31 -20.15 -18.97
C ALA A 480 -2.99 -20.05 -18.20
N LYS A 481 -2.34 -21.20 -17.92
CA LYS A 481 -1.01 -21.24 -17.31
C LYS A 481 0.04 -20.54 -18.18
N LYS A 482 0.08 -20.83 -19.49
CA LYS A 482 1.02 -20.18 -20.42
C LYS A 482 0.85 -18.66 -20.47
N VAL A 483 -0.40 -18.18 -20.47
CA VAL A 483 -0.69 -16.73 -20.45
C VAL A 483 -0.19 -16.08 -19.16
N LEU A 484 -0.45 -16.70 -18.00
CA LEU A 484 0.04 -16.21 -16.72
C LEU A 484 1.57 -16.20 -16.65
N ASP A 485 2.22 -17.28 -17.09
CA ASP A 485 3.68 -17.41 -17.08
C ASP A 485 4.34 -16.38 -18.01
N LEU A 486 3.78 -16.16 -19.21
CA LEU A 486 4.25 -15.15 -20.15
C LEU A 486 4.10 -13.73 -19.59
N TYR A 487 2.93 -13.43 -19.00
CA TYR A 487 2.68 -12.14 -18.37
C TYR A 487 3.69 -11.89 -17.25
N ASN A 488 3.83 -12.84 -16.31
CA ASN A 488 4.77 -12.74 -15.20
C ASN A 488 6.20 -12.53 -15.68
N LYS A 489 6.63 -13.25 -16.73
CA LYS A 489 7.99 -13.11 -17.28
C LYS A 489 8.24 -11.72 -17.85
N ILE A 490 7.31 -11.21 -18.68
CA ILE A 490 7.47 -9.91 -19.34
C ILE A 490 7.34 -8.77 -18.30
N SER A 491 6.32 -8.83 -17.44
CA SER A 491 6.07 -7.78 -16.45
C SER A 491 7.23 -7.67 -15.47
N THR A 492 7.77 -8.80 -14.98
CA THR A 492 8.89 -8.80 -14.03
C THR A 492 10.14 -8.21 -14.67
N GLY A 493 10.47 -8.58 -15.91
CA GLY A 493 11.65 -8.02 -16.59
C GLY A 493 11.56 -6.50 -16.81
N ILE A 494 10.39 -5.98 -17.22
CA ILE A 494 10.20 -4.53 -17.38
C ILE A 494 10.29 -3.80 -16.03
N LEU A 495 9.74 -4.39 -14.97
CA LEU A 495 9.80 -3.81 -13.63
C LEU A 495 11.24 -3.77 -13.09
N GLU A 496 12.01 -4.85 -13.29
CA GLU A 496 13.43 -4.91 -12.94
C GLU A 496 14.22 -3.78 -13.62
N ASP A 497 14.02 -3.56 -14.93
CA ASP A 497 14.67 -2.47 -15.67
C ASP A 497 14.32 -1.07 -15.12
N ILE A 498 13.07 -0.87 -14.68
CA ILE A 498 12.63 0.39 -14.06
C ILE A 498 13.30 0.57 -12.70
N TYR A 499 13.29 -0.46 -11.85
CA TYR A 499 13.89 -0.39 -10.53
C TYR A 499 15.41 -0.20 -10.59
N ASP A 500 16.09 -0.81 -11.55
CA ASP A 500 17.53 -0.60 -11.76
C ASP A 500 17.86 0.85 -12.14
N LYS A 501 17.05 1.47 -13.01
CA LYS A 501 17.20 2.90 -13.35
C LYS A 501 16.94 3.81 -12.15
N VAL A 502 15.89 3.53 -11.38
CA VAL A 502 15.57 4.29 -10.17
C VAL A 502 16.67 4.12 -9.13
N ALA A 503 17.19 2.92 -8.93
CA ALA A 503 18.28 2.63 -8.00
C ALA A 503 19.58 3.35 -8.39
N ALA A 504 19.86 3.46 -9.69
CA ALA A 504 21.00 4.22 -10.20
C ALA A 504 20.87 5.72 -9.91
N ASP A 505 19.73 6.33 -10.22
CA ASP A 505 19.47 7.75 -9.91
C ASP A 505 19.48 8.01 -8.39
N PHE A 506 18.85 7.13 -7.61
CA PHE A 506 18.88 7.17 -6.14
C PHE A 506 20.32 7.18 -5.61
N THR A 507 21.16 6.27 -6.12
CA THR A 507 22.56 6.15 -5.72
C THR A 507 23.32 7.46 -6.01
N ILE A 508 23.13 8.04 -7.19
CA ILE A 508 23.75 9.32 -7.57
C ILE A 508 23.31 10.43 -6.61
N TYR A 509 22.03 10.51 -6.28
CA TYR A 509 21.49 11.57 -5.42
C TYR A 509 21.98 11.45 -3.98
N TYR A 510 22.00 10.25 -3.43
CA TYR A 510 22.50 10.02 -2.08
C TYR A 510 23.99 10.33 -1.96
N ARG A 511 24.80 9.94 -2.95
CA ARG A 511 26.23 10.30 -3.00
C ARG A 511 26.44 11.81 -3.01
N ILE A 512 25.62 12.60 -3.72
CA ILE A 512 25.73 14.08 -3.69
C ILE A 512 25.56 14.61 -2.27
N ILE A 513 24.59 14.09 -1.51
CA ILE A 513 24.29 14.55 -0.15
C ILE A 513 25.36 14.11 0.87
N ASN A 514 25.91 12.91 0.69
CA ASN A 514 26.77 12.25 1.68
C ASN A 514 28.19 11.94 1.16
N HIS A 515 28.68 12.68 0.16
CA HIS A 515 29.98 12.41 -0.47
C HIS A 515 31.17 12.44 0.51
N GLU A 516 31.08 13.19 1.61
CA GLU A 516 32.14 13.23 2.63
C GLU A 516 32.26 11.90 3.40
N ASP A 517 31.17 11.14 3.51
CA ASP A 517 31.09 9.91 4.31
C ASP A 517 31.04 8.64 3.44
N GLU A 518 30.32 8.68 2.31
CA GLU A 518 29.95 7.49 1.53
C GLU A 518 30.00 7.70 0.00
N ASP A 519 31.14 8.14 -0.55
CA ASP A 519 31.32 8.35 -2.00
C ASP A 519 31.14 7.05 -2.84
N GLU A 520 31.45 5.89 -2.26
CA GLU A 520 31.28 4.58 -2.91
C GLU A 520 29.90 3.95 -2.72
N PHE A 521 28.95 4.64 -2.08
CA PHE A 521 27.61 4.14 -1.74
C PHE A 521 26.89 3.47 -2.92
N LEU A 522 26.18 2.37 -2.69
CA LEU A 522 25.36 1.72 -3.71
C LEU A 522 23.99 1.37 -3.16
N GLY A 523 22.94 1.84 -3.83
CA GLY A 523 21.56 1.41 -3.58
C GLY A 523 21.11 0.37 -4.58
N LYS A 524 20.38 -0.64 -4.13
CA LYS A 524 19.81 -1.68 -4.97
C LYS A 524 18.34 -1.92 -4.64
N LEU A 525 17.51 -1.89 -5.67
CA LEU A 525 16.10 -2.28 -5.61
C LEU A 525 15.96 -3.64 -6.29
N ILE A 526 15.69 -4.68 -5.51
CA ILE A 526 15.55 -6.04 -6.01
C ILE A 526 14.07 -6.40 -6.04
N SER A 527 13.55 -6.57 -7.25
CA SER A 527 12.19 -7.03 -7.48
C SER A 527 12.06 -8.54 -7.21
N ALA A 528 11.00 -8.92 -6.53
CA ALA A 528 10.53 -10.29 -6.43
C ALA A 528 9.00 -10.31 -6.58
N PRO A 529 8.35 -11.46 -6.82
CA PRO A 529 6.89 -11.52 -6.89
C PRO A 529 6.22 -10.84 -5.69
N ALA A 530 5.50 -9.75 -5.94
CA ALA A 530 4.81 -8.92 -4.94
C ALA A 530 5.70 -8.33 -3.81
N LYS A 531 7.02 -8.23 -4.03
CA LYS A 531 7.96 -7.67 -3.05
C LYS A 531 9.02 -6.80 -3.72
N LEU A 532 9.42 -5.75 -3.01
CA LEU A 532 10.52 -4.87 -3.41
C LEU A 532 11.51 -4.76 -2.25
N ASN A 533 12.60 -5.52 -2.36
CA ASN A 533 13.70 -5.41 -1.42
C ASN A 533 14.50 -4.16 -1.76
N PHE A 534 14.84 -3.39 -0.74
CA PHE A 534 15.65 -2.20 -0.88
C PHE A 534 16.83 -2.34 0.06
N ASP A 535 18.00 -2.55 -0.53
CA ASP A 535 19.25 -2.73 0.19
C ASP A 535 20.23 -1.64 -0.24
N VAL A 536 21.02 -1.18 0.72
CA VAL A 536 21.96 -0.08 0.57
C VAL A 536 23.32 -0.50 1.13
N ASP A 537 24.39 -0.05 0.49
CA ASP A 537 25.75 -0.30 0.95
C ASP A 537 26.00 0.40 2.29
N PHE A 538 26.87 -0.18 3.12
CA PHE A 538 27.36 0.46 4.34
C PHE A 538 28.89 0.43 4.36
N TYR A 539 29.53 1.55 3.99
CA TYR A 539 30.99 1.73 3.98
C TYR A 539 31.75 0.61 3.22
N GLY A 540 31.22 0.13 2.10
CA GLY A 540 31.80 -0.95 1.29
C GLY A 540 31.75 -2.33 1.94
N ARG A 541 30.98 -2.51 3.02
CA ARG A 541 30.92 -3.77 3.80
C ARG A 541 29.74 -4.66 3.43
N GLY A 542 29.02 -4.32 2.36
CA GLY A 542 27.91 -5.11 1.84
C GLY A 542 26.58 -4.36 1.85
N LEU A 543 25.58 -4.98 1.25
CA LEU A 543 24.24 -4.43 1.08
C LEU A 543 23.33 -4.88 2.22
N PHE A 544 22.66 -3.93 2.86
CA PHE A 544 21.76 -4.16 3.98
C PHE A 544 20.49 -3.32 3.85
N PRO A 545 19.38 -3.70 4.49
CA PRO A 545 18.21 -2.83 4.57
C PRO A 545 18.58 -1.47 5.20
N PRO A 546 18.02 -0.33 4.72
CA PRO A 546 18.34 1.00 5.24
C PRO A 546 18.19 1.15 6.76
N GLY A 547 17.23 0.42 7.35
CA GLY A 547 16.97 0.40 8.78
C GLY A 547 18.03 -0.34 9.63
N ALA A 548 19.02 -1.01 9.02
CA ALA A 548 19.95 -1.87 9.73
C ALA A 548 21.09 -1.10 10.42
N TYR A 549 21.84 -0.29 9.66
CA TYR A 549 23.08 0.34 10.13
C TYR A 549 23.13 1.87 9.98
N HIS A 550 22.25 2.45 9.17
CA HIS A 550 22.20 3.89 8.95
C HIS A 550 21.37 4.59 10.03
N SER A 551 21.78 5.80 10.42
CA SER A 551 21.03 6.63 11.36
C SER A 551 19.73 7.18 10.74
N GLU A 552 18.81 7.70 11.57
CA GLU A 552 17.57 8.34 11.08
C GLU A 552 17.87 9.46 10.07
N GLY A 553 18.94 10.23 10.26
CA GLY A 553 19.35 11.30 9.33
C GLY A 553 19.70 10.76 7.94
N HIS A 554 20.46 9.67 7.88
CA HIS A 554 20.75 9.02 6.61
C HIS A 554 19.49 8.42 5.98
N GLN A 555 18.60 7.81 6.78
CA GLN A 555 17.33 7.25 6.30
C GLN A 555 16.38 8.33 5.72
N ASP A 556 16.25 9.48 6.38
CA ASP A 556 15.47 10.61 5.88
C ASP A 556 16.07 11.15 4.57
N GLY A 557 17.41 11.24 4.48
CA GLY A 557 18.13 11.58 3.26
C GLY A 557 17.90 10.58 2.12
N MET A 558 17.91 9.28 2.43
CA MET A 558 17.61 8.21 1.47
C MET A 558 16.17 8.32 0.94
N GLY A 559 15.19 8.57 1.82
CA GLY A 559 13.79 8.67 1.41
C GLY A 559 13.52 9.84 0.47
N ILE A 560 14.17 10.99 0.67
CA ILE A 560 14.09 12.12 -0.27
C ILE A 560 14.76 11.74 -1.61
N CYS A 561 15.94 11.11 -1.58
CA CYS A 561 16.62 10.70 -2.81
C CYS A 561 15.79 9.70 -3.62
N LEU A 562 15.20 8.72 -2.95
CA LEU A 562 14.39 7.68 -3.58
C LEU A 562 13.12 8.29 -4.17
N TYR A 563 12.44 9.17 -3.42
CA TYR A 563 11.31 9.94 -3.91
C TYR A 563 11.65 10.73 -5.18
N LEU A 564 12.74 11.51 -5.16
CA LEU A 564 13.17 12.32 -6.30
C LEU A 564 13.54 11.46 -7.52
N ALA A 565 14.18 10.31 -7.31
CA ALA A 565 14.51 9.36 -8.36
C ALA A 565 13.25 8.77 -9.00
N LEU A 566 12.27 8.39 -8.18
CA LEU A 566 10.99 7.89 -8.66
C LEU A 566 10.19 8.96 -9.40
N MET A 567 10.09 10.18 -8.87
CA MET A 567 9.42 11.30 -9.54
C MET A 567 10.04 11.63 -10.89
N LYS A 568 11.38 11.65 -10.97
CA LYS A 568 12.08 11.83 -12.24
C LYS A 568 11.77 10.70 -13.23
N HIS A 569 11.71 9.46 -12.78
CA HIS A 569 11.39 8.35 -13.66
C HIS A 569 9.93 8.39 -14.16
N THR A 570 8.97 8.69 -13.28
CA THR A 570 7.54 8.70 -13.61
C THR A 570 7.15 9.91 -14.47
N LEU A 571 7.67 11.10 -14.13
CA LEU A 571 7.23 12.36 -14.73
C LEU A 571 8.27 12.97 -15.67
N GLY A 572 9.56 12.64 -15.54
CA GLY A 572 10.63 13.22 -16.35
C GLY A 572 10.62 14.75 -16.29
N ASP A 573 10.64 15.38 -17.46
CA ASP A 573 10.60 16.84 -17.62
C ASP A 573 9.27 17.46 -17.13
N ASN A 574 8.24 16.64 -16.94
CA ASN A 574 6.97 17.11 -16.38
C ASN A 574 6.99 17.29 -14.86
N PHE A 575 8.05 16.87 -14.16
CA PHE A 575 8.20 17.10 -12.72
C PHE A 575 8.54 18.57 -12.42
N THR A 576 7.55 19.46 -12.47
CA THR A 576 7.76 20.92 -12.32
C THR A 576 7.35 21.49 -10.97
N PHE A 577 6.84 20.67 -10.05
CA PHE A 577 6.32 21.14 -8.76
C PHE A 577 6.41 20.08 -7.65
N ALA A 578 6.87 20.49 -6.46
CA ALA A 578 6.86 19.66 -5.26
C ALA A 578 6.71 20.48 -3.96
N LEU A 579 6.00 19.90 -2.99
CA LEU A 579 5.86 20.38 -1.61
C LEU A 579 6.68 19.47 -0.69
N LEU A 580 7.62 20.04 0.07
CA LEU A 580 8.47 19.30 1.01
C LEU A 580 8.21 19.78 2.44
N ASP A 581 7.46 19.01 3.22
CA ASP A 581 7.00 19.39 4.56
C ASP A 581 7.87 18.79 5.67
N ASP A 582 8.74 19.61 6.27
CA ASP A 582 9.65 19.24 7.36
C ASP A 582 10.39 17.91 7.09
N VAL A 583 10.91 17.75 5.87
CA VAL A 583 11.47 16.47 5.38
C VAL A 583 12.87 16.14 5.91
N LEU A 584 13.64 17.12 6.42
CA LEU A 584 15.03 16.95 6.86
C LEU A 584 15.22 17.14 8.38
N MET A 585 14.22 16.78 9.20
CA MET A 585 14.28 17.03 10.65
C MET A 585 15.48 16.37 11.33
N SER A 586 15.83 15.14 10.95
CA SER A 586 16.89 14.36 11.61
C SER A 586 18.26 14.47 10.92
N VAL A 587 18.33 15.16 9.77
CA VAL A 587 19.55 15.26 8.95
C VAL A 587 20.49 16.32 9.52
N ASP A 588 21.78 16.01 9.63
CA ASP A 588 22.76 16.97 10.15
C ASP A 588 22.94 18.20 9.25
N THR A 589 23.34 19.30 9.89
CA THR A 589 23.50 20.62 9.29
C THR A 589 24.42 20.63 8.05
N GLY A 590 25.45 19.77 8.01
CA GLY A 590 26.35 19.63 6.86
C GLY A 590 25.62 19.11 5.61
N HIS A 591 24.95 17.96 5.73
CA HIS A 591 24.23 17.32 4.63
C HIS A 591 23.06 18.15 4.11
N ARG A 592 22.35 18.90 4.97
CA ARG A 592 21.25 19.79 4.55
C ARG A 592 21.65 20.82 3.50
N ARG A 593 22.90 21.28 3.53
CA ARG A 593 23.44 22.19 2.51
C ARG A 593 23.60 21.49 1.17
N GLU A 594 24.09 20.26 1.17
CA GLU A 594 24.22 19.45 -0.04
C GLU A 594 22.84 19.08 -0.63
N VAL A 595 21.81 18.89 0.20
CA VAL A 595 20.42 18.75 -0.29
C VAL A 595 20.00 19.97 -1.12
N CYS A 596 20.32 21.19 -0.67
CA CYS A 596 19.98 22.40 -1.43
C CYS A 596 20.66 22.41 -2.81
N ARG A 597 21.90 21.92 -2.89
CA ARG A 597 22.64 21.80 -4.15
C ARG A 597 22.09 20.68 -5.05
N LEU A 598 21.70 19.55 -4.47
CA LEU A 598 21.05 18.47 -5.19
C LEU A 598 19.78 18.97 -5.89
N LEU A 599 18.87 19.60 -5.13
CA LEU A 599 17.61 20.12 -5.67
C LEU A 599 17.86 21.12 -6.80
N LYS A 600 18.78 22.06 -6.60
CA LYS A 600 19.10 23.08 -7.61
C LYS A 600 19.78 22.52 -8.86
N SER A 601 20.66 21.53 -8.72
CA SER A 601 21.47 21.01 -9.83
C SER A 601 20.76 19.93 -10.64
N LYS A 602 19.97 19.07 -9.98
CA LYS A 602 19.27 17.95 -10.62
C LYS A 602 17.83 18.27 -11.00
N PHE A 603 17.22 19.27 -10.35
CA PHE A 603 15.82 19.65 -10.56
C PHE A 603 15.67 21.17 -10.77
N PRO A 604 16.37 21.78 -11.75
CA PRO A 604 16.34 23.23 -11.97
C PRO A 604 14.96 23.77 -12.41
N ASP A 605 14.16 22.93 -13.07
CA ASP A 605 12.85 23.31 -13.61
C ASP A 605 11.68 23.02 -12.66
N THR A 606 11.98 22.49 -11.48
CA THR A 606 11.00 22.12 -10.45
C THR A 606 10.84 23.25 -9.45
N GLN A 607 9.61 23.74 -9.27
CA GLN A 607 9.26 24.66 -8.21
C GLN A 607 9.09 23.92 -6.88
N PHE A 608 9.85 24.31 -5.86
CA PHE A 608 9.77 23.74 -4.51
C PHE A 608 9.14 24.72 -3.52
N ILE A 609 8.16 24.22 -2.76
CA ILE A 609 7.70 24.86 -1.52
C ILE A 609 8.19 24.01 -0.36
N LEU A 610 9.11 24.53 0.44
CA LEU A 610 9.74 23.80 1.53
C LEU A 610 9.29 24.37 2.87
N THR A 611 8.88 23.52 3.81
CA THR A 611 8.68 23.92 5.20
C THR A 611 9.82 23.39 6.08
N THR A 612 10.21 24.16 7.08
CA THR A 612 11.18 23.72 8.08
C THR A 612 10.98 24.41 9.43
N HIS A 613 11.35 23.75 10.53
CA HIS A 613 11.54 24.42 11.82
C HIS A 613 12.96 24.98 12.02
N ASP A 614 13.90 24.64 11.14
CA ASP A 614 15.31 24.99 11.27
C ASP A 614 15.65 26.29 10.51
N LYS A 615 16.01 27.33 11.28
CA LYS A 615 16.39 28.64 10.74
C LYS A 615 17.72 28.62 9.98
N VAL A 616 18.66 27.74 10.38
CA VAL A 616 19.96 27.57 9.71
C VAL A 616 19.77 26.93 8.35
N TRP A 617 18.91 25.92 8.23
CA TRP A 617 18.62 25.31 6.94
C TRP A 617 17.95 26.30 5.99
N LEU A 618 16.97 27.09 6.45
CA LEU A 618 16.39 28.17 5.65
C LEU A 618 17.48 29.14 5.13
N GLN A 619 18.46 29.45 5.97
CA GLN A 619 19.58 30.30 5.56
C GLN A 619 20.48 29.64 4.51
N TYR A 620 20.70 28.34 4.58
CA TYR A 620 21.39 27.60 3.51
C TYR A 620 20.61 27.60 2.21
N MET A 621 19.29 27.42 2.25
CA MET A 621 18.45 27.53 1.05
C MET A 621 18.62 28.90 0.37
N LYS A 622 18.64 29.99 1.16
CA LYS A 622 18.90 31.34 0.65
C LYS A 622 20.33 31.49 0.09
N THR A 623 21.32 30.98 0.81
CA THR A 623 22.74 31.17 0.49
C THR A 623 23.16 30.38 -0.75
N GLU A 624 22.68 29.15 -0.90
CA GLU A 624 22.87 28.34 -2.12
C GLU A 624 21.98 28.82 -3.28
N GLY A 625 21.08 29.77 -3.02
CA GLY A 625 20.13 30.31 -3.99
C GLY A 625 19.15 29.27 -4.50
N LEU A 626 18.69 28.39 -3.61
CA LEU A 626 17.55 27.49 -3.84
C LEU A 626 16.24 28.26 -3.72
N ILE A 627 16.13 29.16 -2.74
CA ILE A 627 14.96 30.03 -2.54
C ILE A 627 15.36 31.49 -2.66
N THR A 628 14.47 32.30 -3.24
CA THR A 628 14.56 33.77 -3.27
C THR A 628 13.66 34.38 -2.22
N ARG A 629 12.53 33.72 -1.90
CA ARG A 629 11.54 34.16 -0.92
C ARG A 629 11.45 33.23 0.27
N SER A 630 11.11 33.81 1.42
CA SER A 630 10.87 33.03 2.62
C SER A 630 9.88 33.66 3.59
N LEU A 631 8.98 32.85 4.13
CA LEU A 631 8.04 33.25 5.18
C LEU A 631 8.48 32.72 6.54
N SER A 632 8.32 33.53 7.58
CA SER A 632 8.51 33.12 8.96
C SER A 632 7.18 33.04 9.70
N PHE A 633 6.88 31.87 10.26
CA PHE A 633 5.68 31.60 11.03
C PHE A 633 6.01 31.60 12.52
N ALA A 634 5.29 32.38 13.31
CA ALA A 634 5.33 32.29 14.78
C ALA A 634 4.02 32.72 15.43
N ASN A 635 4.01 32.71 16.77
CA ASN A 635 2.94 33.26 17.61
C ASN A 635 1.54 32.84 17.16
N TRP A 636 1.37 31.54 16.90
CA TRP A 636 0.08 30.98 16.52
C TRP A 636 -0.88 31.02 17.70
N THR A 637 -2.11 31.50 17.47
CA THR A 637 -3.22 31.38 18.41
C THR A 637 -4.44 30.82 17.69
N ILE A 638 -5.36 30.23 18.45
CA ILE A 638 -6.62 29.71 17.90
C ILE A 638 -7.46 30.81 17.23
N ASP A 639 -7.47 32.02 17.80
CA ASP A 639 -8.31 33.11 17.31
C ASP A 639 -7.74 33.76 16.05
N ALA A 640 -6.42 33.97 15.99
CA ALA A 640 -5.78 34.74 14.93
C ALA A 640 -5.09 33.87 13.86
N GLY A 641 -4.86 32.58 14.14
CA GLY A 641 -4.04 31.71 13.31
C GLY A 641 -2.54 32.06 13.38
N PRO A 642 -1.73 31.68 12.37
CA PRO A 642 -0.29 31.95 12.38
C PRO A 642 0.00 33.44 12.12
N ARG A 643 0.95 34.01 12.89
CA ARG A 643 1.60 35.25 12.45
C ARG A 643 2.66 34.91 11.44
N VAL A 644 2.53 35.48 10.24
CA VAL A 644 3.42 35.26 9.11
C VAL A 644 4.15 36.54 8.80
N TRP A 645 5.48 36.46 8.71
CA TRP A 645 6.35 37.57 8.32
C TRP A 645 7.06 37.24 7.01
N ASP A 646 7.01 38.17 6.05
CA ASP A 646 7.88 38.10 4.89
C ASP A 646 9.20 38.83 5.20
N HIS A 647 10.32 38.12 5.09
CA HIS A 647 11.64 38.74 5.28
C HIS A 647 11.93 39.82 4.24
N HIS A 648 11.20 39.83 3.12
CA HIS A 648 11.37 40.84 2.09
C HIS A 648 10.72 42.18 2.47
N ASP A 649 9.71 42.19 3.35
CA ASP A 649 8.85 43.36 3.59
C ASP A 649 8.69 43.79 5.05
N ILE A 650 9.48 43.23 5.98
CA ILE A 650 9.44 43.60 7.41
C ILE A 650 9.55 45.12 7.66
N TRP A 651 10.30 45.83 6.81
CA TRP A 651 10.45 47.28 6.93
C TRP A 651 9.18 48.04 6.56
N SER A 652 8.37 47.51 5.63
CA SER A 652 7.07 48.09 5.29
C SER A 652 6.04 47.73 6.35
N GLU A 653 6.05 46.50 6.90
CA GLU A 653 5.18 46.14 8.03
C GLU A 653 5.44 47.02 9.27
N ILE A 654 6.72 47.29 9.58
CA ILE A 654 7.09 48.24 10.64
C ILE A 654 6.59 49.65 10.30
N GLN A 655 6.68 50.07 9.04
CA GLN A 655 6.18 51.38 8.60
C GLN A 655 4.65 51.47 8.69
N ASP A 656 3.92 50.44 8.29
CA ASP A 656 2.46 50.36 8.36
C ASP A 656 1.98 50.41 9.82
N ALA A 657 2.67 49.69 10.71
CA ALA A 657 2.39 49.74 12.15
C ALA A 657 2.65 51.14 12.73
N LEU A 658 3.69 51.83 12.25
CA LEU A 658 3.97 53.22 12.62
C LEU A 658 2.94 54.20 12.04
N ASP A 659 2.49 53.99 10.82
CA ASP A 659 1.47 54.82 10.15
C ASP A 659 0.09 54.68 10.83
N GLN A 660 -0.15 53.54 11.50
CA GLN A 660 -1.32 53.29 12.36
C GLN A 660 -1.09 53.71 13.83
N GLU A 661 -0.01 54.43 14.13
CA GLU A 661 0.41 54.85 15.48
C GLU A 661 0.59 53.69 16.50
N ASN A 662 0.79 52.47 16.02
CA ASN A 662 0.96 51.27 16.86
C ASN A 662 2.45 50.99 17.14
N VAL A 663 3.04 51.83 17.98
CA VAL A 663 4.48 51.78 18.33
C VAL A 663 4.87 50.45 18.99
N SER A 664 4.01 49.86 19.83
CA SER A 664 4.31 48.59 20.49
C SER A 664 4.48 47.44 19.49
N THR A 665 3.62 47.39 18.46
CA THR A 665 3.73 46.40 17.38
C THR A 665 4.98 46.65 16.54
N ALA A 666 5.24 47.90 16.15
CA ALA A 666 6.46 48.27 15.43
C ALA A 666 7.74 47.88 16.21
N ALA A 667 7.75 48.09 17.53
CA ALA A 667 8.87 47.75 18.39
C ALA A 667 9.08 46.24 18.53
N SER A 668 8.01 45.47 18.66
CA SER A 668 8.07 44.00 18.67
C SER A 668 8.59 43.44 17.35
N LEU A 669 8.09 43.95 16.22
CA LEU A 669 8.55 43.56 14.88
C LEU A 669 10.03 43.87 14.68
N LEU A 670 10.45 45.09 15.02
CA LEU A 670 11.86 45.50 14.93
C LEU A 670 12.75 44.61 15.80
N ARG A 671 12.37 44.37 17.06
CA ARG A 671 13.15 43.54 17.99
C ARG A 671 13.34 42.12 17.46
N ASN A 672 12.25 41.46 17.07
CA ASN A 672 12.30 40.08 16.56
C ASN A 672 13.19 39.99 15.30
N TYR A 673 13.08 40.97 14.41
CA TYR A 673 13.91 41.04 13.21
C TYR A 673 15.39 41.27 13.53
N LEU A 674 15.69 42.12 14.51
CA LEU A 674 17.04 42.36 14.98
C LEU A 674 17.64 41.14 15.67
N GLU A 675 16.89 40.42 16.50
CA GLU A 675 17.36 39.17 17.15
C GLU A 675 17.72 38.11 16.11
N TYR A 676 16.85 37.92 15.11
CA TYR A 676 17.12 37.04 13.97
C TYR A 676 18.38 37.47 13.22
N THR A 677 18.48 38.75 12.87
CA THR A 677 19.59 39.29 12.08
C THR A 677 20.91 39.26 12.86
N ALA A 678 20.87 39.53 14.17
CA ALA A 678 22.04 39.47 15.04
C ALA A 678 22.59 38.05 15.14
N THR A 679 21.73 37.04 15.17
CA THR A 679 22.14 35.62 15.12
C THR A 679 22.90 35.31 13.83
N LEU A 680 22.36 35.73 12.68
CA LEU A 680 22.98 35.54 11.37
C LEU A 680 24.33 36.26 11.25
N LEU A 681 24.38 37.53 11.67
CA LEU A 681 25.59 38.34 11.61
C LEU A 681 26.66 37.87 12.59
N ALA A 682 26.26 37.39 13.78
CA ALA A 682 27.18 36.82 14.76
C ALA A 682 27.93 35.62 14.17
N ASP A 683 27.22 34.72 13.50
CA ASP A 683 27.84 33.59 12.79
C ASP A 683 28.70 34.06 11.61
N ASN A 684 28.15 34.89 10.71
CA ASN A 684 28.85 35.37 9.52
C ASN A 684 30.17 36.09 9.84
N LEU A 685 30.19 36.89 10.92
CA LEU A 685 31.35 37.67 11.34
C LEU A 685 32.20 36.96 12.40
N ARG A 686 31.81 35.75 12.81
CA ARG A 686 32.47 34.98 13.88
C ARG A 686 32.59 35.79 15.19
N ALA A 687 31.49 36.46 15.54
CA ALA A 687 31.36 37.16 16.79
C ALA A 687 31.56 36.18 17.97
N ARG A 688 31.99 36.71 19.11
CA ARG A 688 32.27 35.93 20.31
C ARG A 688 31.30 36.34 21.42
N PRO A 689 30.01 35.92 21.35
CA PRO A 689 29.09 36.10 22.47
C PRO A 689 29.55 35.25 23.66
N ARG A 690 29.03 35.55 24.85
CA ARG A 690 29.25 34.72 26.03
C ARG A 690 28.62 33.34 25.78
N PHE A 691 29.32 32.26 26.10
CA PHE A 691 28.77 30.92 25.89
C PHE A 691 27.58 30.66 26.82
N SER A 692 26.47 30.16 26.27
CA SER A 692 25.31 29.65 27.02
C SER A 692 25.01 28.23 26.57
N GLY A 693 24.96 27.29 27.51
CA GLY A 693 24.80 25.86 27.22
C GLY A 693 23.42 25.45 26.70
N ASP A 694 22.40 26.30 26.91
CA ASP A 694 21.05 26.10 26.41
C ASP A 694 20.83 26.64 24.99
N GLY A 695 21.85 27.31 24.42
CA GLY A 695 21.79 27.91 23.08
C GLY A 695 20.78 29.05 22.95
N ARG A 696 20.25 29.59 24.05
CA ARG A 696 19.33 30.72 24.05
C ARG A 696 20.11 32.02 24.11
N TYR A 697 19.96 32.83 23.08
CA TYR A 697 20.60 34.11 22.94
C TYR A 697 19.55 35.16 22.60
N ASP A 698 19.62 36.32 23.23
CA ASP A 698 18.78 37.46 22.88
C ASP A 698 19.56 38.53 22.09
N LEU A 699 18.90 39.65 21.79
CA LEU A 699 19.52 40.75 21.05
C LEU A 699 20.74 41.33 21.79
N GLY A 700 20.65 41.45 23.12
CA GLY A 700 21.69 42.02 23.97
C GLY A 700 22.91 41.11 24.08
N ASP A 701 22.71 39.79 23.99
CA ASP A 701 23.80 38.82 23.95
C ASP A 701 24.56 38.82 22.62
N LEU A 702 23.86 39.04 21.50
CA LEU A 702 24.39 38.83 20.14
C LEU A 702 24.85 40.11 19.45
N MET A 703 24.10 41.21 19.57
CA MET A 703 24.35 42.41 18.77
C MET A 703 25.64 43.14 19.18
N PRO A 704 25.94 43.38 20.47
CA PRO A 704 27.17 44.02 20.89
C PRO A 704 28.47 43.30 20.43
N PRO A 705 28.63 41.96 20.61
CA PRO A 705 29.83 41.28 20.12
C PRO A 705 29.90 41.25 18.59
N THR A 706 28.77 41.22 17.89
CA THR A 706 28.69 41.29 16.42
C THR A 706 29.21 42.62 15.89
N LEU A 707 28.69 43.74 16.42
CA LEU A 707 29.13 45.08 16.02
C LEU A 707 30.59 45.35 16.37
N LYS A 708 31.09 44.76 17.46
CA LYS A 708 32.51 44.79 17.82
C LYS A 708 33.37 44.07 16.78
N GLU A 709 32.99 42.86 16.36
CA GLU A 709 33.78 42.10 15.38
C GLU A 709 33.67 42.70 13.98
N TRP A 710 32.52 43.28 13.59
CA TRP A 710 32.38 44.08 12.36
C TRP A 710 33.42 45.20 12.27
N LYS A 711 33.48 46.07 13.30
CA LYS A 711 34.46 47.18 13.37
C LYS A 711 35.91 46.69 13.30
N LYS A 712 36.20 45.59 14.00
CA LYS A 712 37.54 44.99 14.07
C LYS A 712 37.96 44.36 12.74
N ASN A 713 37.03 43.75 12.00
CA ASN A 713 37.33 43.18 10.69
C ASN A 713 37.57 44.28 9.65
N LEU A 714 36.83 45.39 9.68
CA LEU A 714 37.14 46.56 8.84
C LEU A 714 38.52 47.16 9.16
N GLU A 715 38.91 47.19 10.44
CA GLU A 715 40.27 47.62 10.82
C GLU A 715 41.36 46.66 10.31
N LYS A 716 41.13 45.33 10.36
CA LYS A 716 42.05 44.35 9.77
C LYS A 716 42.14 44.52 8.25
N ALA A 717 41.03 44.79 7.59
CA ALA A 717 40.98 45.06 6.16
C ALA A 717 41.80 46.30 5.79
N GLU A 718 41.65 47.39 6.55
CA GLU A 718 42.45 48.61 6.39
C GLU A 718 43.95 48.31 6.50
N LYS A 719 44.35 47.54 7.53
CA LYS A 719 45.74 47.10 7.73
C LYS A 719 46.23 46.19 6.60
N SER A 720 45.37 45.31 6.08
CA SER A 720 45.65 44.45 4.93
C SER A 720 45.89 45.27 3.66
N ALA A 721 44.99 46.19 3.32
CA ALA A 721 45.13 47.07 2.16
C ALA A 721 46.41 47.92 2.23
N ALA A 722 46.75 48.44 3.41
CA ALA A 722 48.01 49.15 3.63
C ALA A 722 49.24 48.25 3.42
N HIS A 723 49.21 47.01 3.93
CA HIS A 723 50.29 46.04 3.76
C HIS A 723 50.53 45.66 2.29
N TRP A 724 49.44 45.43 1.53
CA TRP A 724 49.49 45.07 0.12
C TRP A 724 49.59 46.28 -0.83
N LYS A 725 49.81 47.50 -0.30
CA LYS A 725 49.95 48.76 -1.07
C LYS A 725 48.75 49.09 -1.98
N ARG A 726 47.53 48.76 -1.54
CA ARG A 726 46.28 49.06 -2.26
C ARG A 726 45.64 50.34 -1.73
N GLU A 727 46.17 51.49 -2.14
CA GLU A 727 45.80 52.78 -1.53
C GLU A 727 44.34 53.18 -1.79
N SER A 728 43.79 52.88 -2.97
CA SER A 728 42.36 53.14 -3.28
C SER A 728 41.42 52.31 -2.40
N GLU A 729 41.70 51.02 -2.21
CA GLU A 729 40.94 50.12 -1.34
C GLU A 729 41.01 50.58 0.13
N LYS A 730 42.18 51.02 0.57
CA LYS A 730 42.40 51.54 1.93
C LYS A 730 41.56 52.79 2.22
N VAL A 731 41.48 53.75 1.29
CA VAL A 731 40.65 54.97 1.48
C VAL A 731 39.17 54.60 1.61
N LEU A 732 38.68 53.68 0.77
CA LEU A 732 37.30 53.19 0.86
C LEU A 732 37.02 52.48 2.18
N LEU A 733 37.95 51.66 2.68
CA LEU A 733 37.81 50.95 3.96
C LEU A 733 37.84 51.89 5.17
N ILE A 734 38.66 52.95 5.13
CA ILE A 734 38.65 54.00 6.17
C ILE A 734 37.30 54.69 6.22
N ALA A 735 36.75 55.09 5.06
CA ALA A 735 35.42 55.69 4.98
C ALA A 735 34.32 54.73 5.47
N LYS A 736 34.37 53.45 5.05
CA LYS A 736 33.42 52.41 5.48
C LYS A 736 33.48 52.20 7.00
N ARG A 737 34.68 52.14 7.59
CA ARG A 737 34.89 52.03 9.04
C ARG A 737 34.41 53.26 9.81
N ALA A 738 34.64 54.47 9.30
CA ALA A 738 34.15 55.70 9.90
C ALA A 738 32.62 55.72 9.93
N LYS A 739 31.98 55.39 8.80
CA LYS A 739 30.51 55.30 8.72
C LYS A 739 29.96 54.20 9.65
N ALA A 740 30.62 53.05 9.76
CA ALA A 740 30.24 52.02 10.73
C ALA A 740 30.27 52.54 12.19
N LYS A 741 31.27 53.35 12.58
CA LYS A 741 31.32 53.93 13.93
C LYS A 741 30.16 54.89 14.19
N GLU A 742 29.84 55.74 13.22
CA GLU A 742 28.72 56.68 13.29
C GLU A 742 27.38 55.93 13.45
N LEU A 743 27.12 54.95 12.58
CA LEU A 743 25.88 54.17 12.61
C LEU A 743 25.71 53.38 13.92
N ILE A 744 26.80 52.78 14.43
CA ILE A 744 26.78 52.05 15.72
C ILE A 744 26.52 52.99 16.90
N ALA A 745 27.13 54.18 16.89
CA ALA A 745 26.90 55.16 17.95
C ALA A 745 25.43 55.61 17.97
N ARG A 746 24.84 55.83 16.78
CA ARG A 746 23.43 56.18 16.63
C ARG A 746 22.51 55.07 17.14
N THR A 747 22.74 53.80 16.78
CA THR A 747 21.90 52.70 17.27
C THR A 747 22.02 52.47 18.77
N ASN A 748 23.21 52.67 19.36
CA ASN A 748 23.39 52.54 20.82
C ASN A 748 22.68 53.66 21.61
N ALA A 749 22.57 54.87 21.04
CA ALA A 749 21.80 55.96 21.64
C ALA A 749 20.30 55.67 21.66
N GLU A 750 19.81 54.86 20.72
CA GLU A 750 18.41 54.48 20.54
C GLU A 750 18.04 53.10 21.14
N GLU A 751 19.03 52.32 21.59
CA GLU A 751 18.86 50.92 22.04
C GLU A 751 17.97 50.82 23.29
N TRP A 752 17.96 51.84 24.14
CA TRP A 752 17.12 51.91 25.33
C TRP A 752 15.61 51.96 25.01
N SER A 753 15.24 52.36 23.80
CA SER A 753 13.87 52.54 23.34
C SER A 753 13.18 51.22 22.94
N ILE A 754 13.92 50.13 22.74
CA ILE A 754 13.35 48.86 22.20
C ILE A 754 12.74 47.98 23.30
N ASN A 755 13.43 47.80 24.43
CA ASN A 755 12.98 46.90 25.50
C ASN A 755 11.75 47.42 26.29
N PRO A 756 11.67 48.71 26.65
CA PRO A 756 10.52 49.28 27.35
C PRO A 756 9.25 49.41 26.50
N SER A 757 9.36 49.49 25.17
CA SER A 757 8.20 49.63 24.27
C SER A 757 7.51 48.31 23.89
N VAL A 758 8.13 47.17 24.21
CA VAL A 758 7.58 45.82 23.98
C VAL A 758 6.69 45.36 25.15
N HIS A 759 6.92 45.87 26.36
CA HIS A 759 6.06 45.65 27.52
C HIS A 759 5.34 46.96 27.82
N PHE A 760 4.00 47.00 27.78
CA PHE A 760 3.22 48.20 28.09
C PHE A 760 3.60 48.73 29.49
N ASN A 761 4.55 49.66 29.52
CA ASN A 761 5.10 50.27 30.73
C ASN A 761 4.73 51.75 30.65
N ASP A 762 3.96 52.25 31.63
CA ASP A 762 3.38 53.61 31.66
C ASP A 762 4.39 54.77 31.48
N TRP A 763 5.70 54.50 31.57
CA TRP A 763 6.76 55.50 31.44
C TRP A 763 7.44 55.54 30.05
N ALA A 764 7.07 54.65 29.11
CA ALA A 764 7.69 54.51 27.79
C ALA A 764 6.70 54.80 26.63
N ASN A 765 5.90 55.86 26.74
CA ASN A 765 5.03 56.37 25.67
C ASN A 765 5.85 57.13 24.61
N LEU A 766 6.63 56.40 23.79
CA LEU A 766 7.28 56.96 22.61
C LEU A 766 6.23 57.30 21.54
N GLN A 767 6.33 58.46 20.92
CA GLN A 767 5.49 58.82 19.78
C GLN A 767 5.95 58.07 18.52
N GLY A 768 5.03 57.82 17.57
CA GLY A 768 5.35 57.14 16.31
C GLY A 768 6.49 57.79 15.51
N SER A 769 6.63 59.12 15.59
CA SER A 769 7.73 59.87 14.99
C SER A 769 9.09 59.58 15.65
N GLU A 770 9.12 59.41 16.98
CA GLU A 770 10.35 59.12 17.74
C GLU A 770 10.81 57.69 17.46
N PHE A 771 9.89 56.73 17.44
CA PHE A 771 10.24 55.33 17.13
C PHE A 771 10.65 55.13 15.67
N LYS A 772 10.16 55.97 14.74
CA LYS A 772 10.59 55.95 13.34
C LYS A 772 12.09 56.23 13.19
N GLU A 773 12.65 57.12 14.00
CA GLU A 773 14.10 57.40 14.00
C GLU A 773 14.91 56.17 14.44
N VAL A 774 14.43 55.43 15.44
CA VAL A 774 15.01 54.15 15.88
C VAL A 774 15.04 53.14 14.73
N VAL A 775 13.90 52.96 14.04
CA VAL A 775 13.77 52.03 12.91
C VAL A 775 14.75 52.39 11.79
N VAL A 776 14.84 53.67 11.42
CA VAL A 776 15.77 54.17 10.40
C VAL A 776 17.22 53.93 10.82
N ALA A 777 17.55 54.16 12.10
CA ALA A 777 18.90 53.97 12.61
C ALA A 777 19.40 52.53 12.41
N PHE A 778 18.57 51.55 12.77
CA PHE A 778 18.87 50.12 12.61
C PHE A 778 18.84 49.68 11.14
N LYS A 779 17.91 50.19 10.33
CA LYS A 779 17.85 49.88 8.89
C LYS A 779 19.14 50.25 8.18
N GLU A 780 19.64 51.46 8.38
CA GLU A 780 20.89 51.93 7.77
C GLU A 780 22.11 51.15 8.26
N LEU A 781 22.15 50.77 9.55
CA LEU A 781 23.23 49.95 10.10
C LEU A 781 23.28 48.57 9.45
N LEU A 782 22.12 47.92 9.28
CA LEU A 782 22.04 46.60 8.66
C LEU A 782 22.38 46.65 7.17
N GLU A 783 21.88 47.65 6.42
CA GLU A 783 22.23 47.83 5.00
C GLU A 783 23.73 48.09 4.81
N HIS A 784 24.39 48.78 5.74
CA HIS A 784 25.84 48.98 5.69
C HIS A 784 26.67 47.66 5.76
N MET A 785 26.10 46.60 6.33
CA MET A 785 26.71 45.27 6.42
C MET A 785 26.38 44.35 5.23
N ARG A 786 25.60 44.83 4.26
CA ARG A 786 25.20 44.09 3.06
C ARG A 786 26.10 44.37 1.86
N CYS A 787 25.99 43.51 0.86
CA CYS A 787 26.55 43.72 -0.47
C CYS A 787 25.88 44.91 -1.15
N GLU A 788 26.68 45.80 -1.74
CA GLU A 788 26.21 46.99 -2.46
C GLU A 788 25.57 46.64 -3.82
N ASN A 789 25.74 45.41 -4.29
CA ASN A 789 25.05 44.92 -5.49
C ASN A 789 23.55 44.70 -5.20
N VAL A 790 22.71 45.43 -5.94
CA VAL A 790 21.24 45.43 -5.83
C VAL A 790 20.63 44.03 -5.99
N ASN A 791 21.24 43.16 -6.79
CA ASN A 791 20.76 41.80 -7.03
C ASN A 791 21.22 40.78 -5.97
N CYS A 792 22.21 41.14 -5.13
CA CYS A 792 22.75 40.24 -4.12
C CYS A 792 22.24 40.56 -2.72
N LYS A 793 22.42 41.82 -2.27
CA LYS A 793 22.07 42.33 -0.92
C LYS A 793 22.40 41.40 0.27
N SER A 794 23.27 40.40 0.09
CA SER A 794 23.60 39.44 1.14
C SER A 794 24.46 40.10 2.20
N TYR A 795 24.31 39.72 3.46
CA TYR A 795 25.27 40.10 4.50
C TYR A 795 26.66 39.54 4.20
N LEU A 796 27.70 40.29 4.55
CA LEU A 796 29.07 39.83 4.40
C LEU A 796 29.42 38.78 5.45
N TYR A 797 30.18 37.77 5.04
CA TYR A 797 30.64 36.68 5.91
C TYR A 797 32.15 36.43 5.75
N ILE A 798 32.76 35.83 6.77
CA ILE A 798 34.19 35.49 6.79
C ILE A 798 34.46 34.14 6.14
N GLN A 799 35.49 34.07 5.29
CA GLN A 799 36.02 32.85 4.69
C GLN A 799 37.51 32.63 5.06
N PRO A 800 37.97 31.39 5.31
CA PRO A 800 37.19 30.15 5.56
C PRO A 800 36.18 30.33 6.71
N ARG A 801 35.32 29.36 7.04
CA ARG A 801 34.38 29.49 8.18
C ARG A 801 35.00 29.16 9.54
N LYS A 802 35.98 28.24 9.58
CA LYS A 802 36.83 27.94 10.75
C LYS A 802 38.30 28.28 10.45
N GLY A 803 39.12 28.46 11.49
CA GLY A 803 40.55 28.80 11.35
C GLY A 803 40.83 30.29 11.16
N LEU A 804 41.99 30.65 10.58
CA LEU A 804 42.38 32.05 10.37
C LEU A 804 41.42 32.74 9.38
N ALA A 805 40.92 33.92 9.76
CA ALA A 805 40.05 34.72 8.89
C ALA A 805 40.88 35.31 7.74
N GLN A 806 40.53 34.99 6.49
CA GLN A 806 41.32 35.36 5.31
C GLN A 806 40.66 36.47 4.51
N GLU A 807 39.36 36.37 4.29
CA GLU A 807 38.58 37.38 3.57
C GLU A 807 37.18 37.50 4.15
N MET A 808 36.55 38.65 3.90
CA MET A 808 35.15 38.91 4.17
C MET A 808 34.44 39.22 2.85
N ARG A 809 33.41 38.45 2.50
CA ARG A 809 32.80 38.51 1.16
C ARG A 809 31.29 38.36 1.19
N CYS A 810 30.67 38.66 0.07
CA CYS A 810 29.25 38.38 -0.20
C CYS A 810 29.06 37.08 -0.99
N ASN A 811 27.80 36.64 -1.11
CA ASN A 811 27.44 35.41 -1.83
C ASN A 811 27.74 35.49 -3.34
N CYS A 812 27.53 36.66 -3.97
CA CYS A 812 27.77 36.83 -5.41
C CYS A 812 29.23 37.08 -5.79
N GLY A 813 30.13 37.24 -4.81
CA GLY A 813 31.54 37.57 -5.06
C GLY A 813 31.81 39.00 -5.53
N ALA A 814 30.79 39.86 -5.70
CA ALA A 814 30.98 41.26 -6.10
C ALA A 814 31.69 42.11 -5.03
N THR A 815 31.48 41.79 -3.75
CA THR A 815 32.22 42.36 -2.61
C THR A 815 33.12 41.29 -2.01
N ILE A 816 34.43 41.52 -2.07
CA ILE A 816 35.48 40.72 -1.42
C ILE A 816 36.43 41.69 -0.74
N ILE A 817 36.62 41.53 0.57
CA ILE A 817 37.47 42.36 1.42
C ILE A 817 38.57 41.47 2.00
N ASN A 818 39.82 41.75 1.66
CA ASN A 818 40.96 40.97 2.14
C ASN A 818 41.25 41.28 3.63
N LEU A 819 41.44 40.25 4.45
CA LEU A 819 41.79 40.38 5.87
C LEU A 819 43.23 39.93 6.19
N ARG A 820 43.97 39.40 5.21
CA ARG A 820 45.33 38.88 5.40
C ARG A 820 46.39 39.98 5.39
N THR A 821 47.25 39.98 6.39
CA THR A 821 48.47 40.82 6.45
C THR A 821 49.76 40.01 6.32
N LYS A 822 49.66 38.70 6.08
CA LYS A 822 50.77 37.77 5.79
C LYS A 822 50.28 36.77 4.74
N ALA A 823 51.18 36.30 3.87
CA ALA A 823 50.90 35.34 2.80
C ALA A 823 50.28 34.05 3.36
#